data_AF-A0A518ETR7-F1
#
_entry.id   AF-A0A518ETR7-F1
#
_cell.length_a   1.000
_cell.length_b   1.000
_cell.length_c   1.000
_cell.angle_alpha   90.00
_cell.angle_beta   90.00
_cell.angle_gamma   90.00
#
_symmetry.space_group_name_H-M   'P 1'
#
loop_
_entity.id
_entity.type
_entity.pdbx_description
1 polymer ?
#
loop_
_entity_poly.entity_id
_entity_poly.type
_entity_poly.pdbx_seq_one_letter_code
_entity_poly.pdbx_strand_id
1 'polypeptide(L)'
;MRLRDSLLPTALLAALLVTSAFAQESTTDETSLQDRLARWELNATVGVPDERAMEELKELIAAAKMEARADVVAKGKALLAMYTIEDAEALGSLRTSVAAATAQLEELKLEAEIQAALERGDESFLDSLGKYALPVLTRLALESSGLPSKGGSVTALSYVAKAAPAEALTVIVALLGSDNPLLRELALNASVRPLTGNSGKVWLPEGDYDWRPADPAWTMIAESAAKEPGLDPVIQGRILGAFARKGWLDPSAKAPALRLANQGLLPLGSICVAPRGRWLYEELFESGNATTRYSAAKNLSTSPFREVLFQAAVDEEESIQKIAATSLLFGAVFAYTDERHQGGDGRPFIPEPSSELTSAFQALVTSPFADVAEAAVMNARRRIDESGSLPFGGEVLLDLVKAVADTELKWNLISLLKGIPGEERVPTLTAAVEHVAPLMEELERWEQVLRLMSNLPGYGIPSSENFWTLADSLGVWLPMENPRVRQQWSSIVNAAVTYRGVSAGPMLDWLARYGLDEEWPFQWNMNGWLRALSPEQRLRLMVEFSPRIFGDHESNIAALIRERYLPDRTSLEGAIQDTRSSDVVRVEAAERLLTRVHDGRLDEDWLPALARSIYAYRPGSSQPEGLVQSMTERQRSILFKLWLSDREAPDGFVLAMYPLIEDQSMLDEVLQRFPRASWSALEGENQRLLQSAVDFAVQRSEETLHPLLQGDLSEMVNVYPAIAGAISNHRFPCLQPVAERILREAPDNLASKRSAILAVAGYFNASAANALLETSRLSVDPFVRKEAMEALGEITEWRETARIWSRAADAEVQRADAIAELVALIEDPTQSGEVRAASIRGLGLLAAAEQLPLIIRGITSDEPEIQAAARAALARLEQEADR
;
A
#
# COMPACT_ATOMS: atom_id res chain seq x y z
N MET A 1 10.79 -51.75 -26.11
CA MET A 1 9.44 -51.40 -26.62
C MET A 1 8.33 -52.36 -26.13
N ARG A 2 8.44 -52.93 -24.91
CA ARG A 2 7.39 -53.75 -24.26
C ARG A 2 7.39 -53.54 -22.73
N LEU A 3 7.35 -52.28 -22.29
CA LEU A 3 7.27 -51.91 -20.88
C LEU A 3 6.29 -50.73 -20.63
N ARG A 4 5.42 -50.42 -21.60
CA ARG A 4 4.46 -49.31 -21.52
C ARG A 4 3.02 -49.75 -21.19
N ASP A 5 2.72 -51.04 -21.20
CA ASP A 5 1.33 -51.54 -21.14
C ASP A 5 0.87 -52.07 -19.77
N SER A 6 1.70 -52.02 -18.71
CA SER A 6 1.34 -52.63 -17.41
C SER A 6 1.07 -51.64 -16.26
N LEU A 7 1.19 -50.32 -16.47
CA LEU A 7 1.00 -49.33 -15.40
C LEU A 7 -0.22 -48.42 -15.57
N LEU A 8 -0.86 -48.43 -16.74
CA LEU A 8 -2.06 -47.62 -17.01
C LEU A 8 -3.33 -48.12 -16.27
N PRO A 9 -3.58 -49.44 -16.11
CA PRO A 9 -4.82 -49.91 -15.48
C PRO A 9 -4.90 -49.60 -13.98
N THR A 10 -3.77 -49.61 -13.27
CA THR A 10 -3.73 -49.40 -11.81
C THR A 10 -3.92 -47.93 -11.42
N ALA A 11 -3.41 -47.00 -12.25
CA ALA A 11 -3.62 -45.58 -12.08
C ALA A 11 -5.07 -45.16 -12.43
N LEU A 12 -5.68 -45.80 -13.43
CA LEU A 12 -7.09 -45.58 -13.78
C LEU A 12 -8.03 -46.12 -12.70
N LEU A 13 -7.71 -47.26 -12.07
CA LEU A 13 -8.49 -47.82 -10.97
C LEU A 13 -8.41 -46.98 -9.70
N ALA A 14 -7.23 -46.41 -9.39
CA ALA A 14 -7.06 -45.50 -8.27
C ALA A 14 -7.80 -44.16 -8.48
N ALA A 15 -7.77 -43.62 -9.71
CA ALA A 15 -8.55 -42.43 -10.08
C ALA A 15 -10.07 -42.70 -9.99
N LEU A 16 -10.54 -43.85 -10.46
CA LEU A 16 -11.96 -44.24 -10.41
C LEU A 16 -12.47 -44.48 -8.97
N LEU A 17 -11.63 -45.06 -8.09
CA LEU A 17 -11.96 -45.28 -6.67
C LEU A 17 -11.96 -43.97 -5.85
N VAL A 18 -11.15 -42.98 -6.23
CA VAL A 18 -11.17 -41.65 -5.61
C VAL A 18 -12.39 -40.84 -6.08
N THR A 19 -12.81 -40.96 -7.35
CA THR A 19 -14.05 -40.34 -7.83
C THR A 19 -15.32 -40.97 -7.26
N SER A 20 -15.34 -42.27 -6.94
CA SER A 20 -16.52 -42.88 -6.30
C SER A 20 -16.62 -42.57 -4.80
N ALA A 21 -15.49 -42.37 -4.10
CA ALA A 21 -15.47 -41.97 -2.70
C ALA A 21 -15.92 -40.51 -2.49
N PHE A 22 -15.71 -39.62 -3.46
CA PHE A 22 -16.20 -38.22 -3.39
C PHE A 22 -17.65 -38.03 -3.84
N ALA A 23 -18.28 -39.03 -4.47
CA ALA A 23 -19.66 -38.96 -4.94
C ALA A 23 -20.71 -39.33 -3.88
N GLN A 24 -20.32 -39.72 -2.67
CA GLN A 24 -21.24 -40.19 -1.62
C GLN A 24 -21.32 -39.36 -0.34
N GLU A 25 -20.65 -38.20 -0.23
CA GLU A 25 -20.85 -37.31 0.92
C GLU A 25 -21.05 -35.84 0.54
N SER A 26 -22.11 -35.27 1.13
CA SER A 26 -22.52 -33.86 1.21
C SER A 26 -23.31 -33.27 0.03
N THR A 27 -24.63 -33.43 0.12
CA THR A 27 -25.59 -32.41 -0.30
C THR A 27 -25.55 -31.24 0.69
N THR A 28 -24.57 -30.36 0.55
CA THR A 28 -24.61 -28.99 1.13
C THR A 28 -23.89 -28.03 0.19
N ASP A 29 -24.57 -26.93 -0.13
CA ASP A 29 -24.42 -26.06 -1.29
C ASP A 29 -23.30 -25.01 -1.19
N GLU A 30 -22.17 -25.31 -0.54
CA GLU A 30 -21.04 -24.38 -0.44
C GLU A 30 -19.71 -25.11 -0.64
N THR A 31 -19.30 -25.31 -1.90
CA THR A 31 -17.89 -25.57 -2.22
C THR A 31 -17.21 -24.25 -2.52
N SER A 32 -16.09 -23.97 -1.85
CA SER A 32 -15.38 -22.70 -2.01
C SER A 32 -14.96 -22.51 -3.47
N LEU A 33 -14.90 -21.26 -3.96
CA LEU A 33 -14.45 -20.97 -5.33
C LEU A 33 -13.06 -21.55 -5.64
N GLN A 34 -12.21 -21.73 -4.62
CA GLN A 34 -10.91 -22.41 -4.75
C GLN A 34 -11.07 -23.91 -5.05
N ASP A 35 -12.01 -24.60 -4.41
CA ASP A 35 -12.28 -26.02 -4.69
C ASP A 35 -12.87 -26.23 -6.07
N ARG A 36 -13.73 -25.31 -6.52
CA ARG A 36 -14.30 -25.35 -7.87
C ARG A 36 -13.21 -25.10 -8.93
N LEU A 37 -12.31 -24.13 -8.71
CA LEU A 37 -11.16 -23.89 -9.59
C LEU A 37 -10.19 -25.10 -9.61
N ALA A 38 -9.94 -25.73 -8.46
CA ALA A 38 -9.08 -26.92 -8.37
C ALA A 38 -9.69 -28.13 -9.09
N ARG A 39 -11.03 -28.33 -9.01
CA ARG A 39 -11.73 -29.36 -9.79
C ARG A 39 -11.66 -29.09 -11.29
N TRP A 40 -11.80 -27.83 -11.69
CA TRP A 40 -11.62 -27.42 -13.09
C TRP A 40 -10.20 -27.73 -13.59
N GLU A 41 -9.16 -27.39 -12.81
CA GLU A 41 -7.75 -27.70 -13.12
C GLU A 41 -7.51 -29.21 -13.28
N LEU A 42 -8.13 -30.02 -12.41
CA LEU A 42 -8.05 -31.47 -12.47
C LEU A 42 -8.73 -32.03 -13.73
N ASN A 43 -9.87 -31.48 -14.12
CA ASN A 43 -10.58 -31.90 -15.33
C ASN A 43 -9.82 -31.47 -16.61
N ALA A 44 -9.24 -30.27 -16.61
CA ALA A 44 -8.45 -29.73 -17.72
C ALA A 44 -7.08 -30.41 -17.89
N THR A 45 -6.57 -31.11 -16.87
CA THR A 45 -5.32 -31.89 -16.99
C THR A 45 -5.52 -33.25 -17.66
N VAL A 46 -6.77 -33.68 -17.85
CA VAL A 46 -7.12 -34.99 -18.47
C VAL A 46 -7.46 -34.86 -19.97
N GLY A 47 -7.58 -33.63 -20.51
CA GLY A 47 -7.86 -33.41 -21.94
C GLY A 47 -7.63 -31.96 -22.40
N VAL A 48 -7.75 -31.70 -23.72
CA VAL A 48 -7.82 -30.31 -24.23
C VAL A 48 -9.18 -29.75 -23.80
N PRO A 49 -9.25 -28.64 -23.03
CA PRO A 49 -10.52 -28.10 -22.60
C PRO A 49 -11.35 -27.71 -23.82
N ASP A 50 -12.57 -28.24 -23.89
CA ASP A 50 -13.53 -27.88 -24.93
C ASP A 50 -14.14 -26.50 -24.65
N GLU A 51 -14.95 -26.01 -25.60
CA GLU A 51 -15.58 -24.69 -25.52
C GLU A 51 -16.44 -24.55 -24.24
N ARG A 52 -16.99 -25.67 -23.74
CA ARG A 52 -17.77 -25.72 -22.51
C ARG A 52 -16.91 -25.56 -21.25
N ALA A 53 -15.76 -26.21 -21.19
CA ALA A 53 -14.81 -26.04 -20.08
C ALA A 53 -14.23 -24.61 -20.04
N MET A 54 -14.02 -23.99 -21.20
CA MET A 54 -13.59 -22.59 -21.27
C MET A 54 -14.66 -21.63 -20.77
N GLU A 55 -15.94 -21.91 -21.03
CA GLU A 55 -17.05 -21.11 -20.51
C GLU A 55 -17.20 -21.26 -18.98
N GLU A 56 -17.02 -22.48 -18.46
CA GLU A 56 -17.02 -22.73 -17.01
C GLU A 56 -15.89 -21.97 -16.28
N LEU A 57 -14.70 -21.86 -16.88
CA LEU A 57 -13.60 -21.06 -16.31
C LEU A 57 -13.95 -19.56 -16.28
N LYS A 58 -14.60 -19.04 -17.34
CA LYS A 58 -15.05 -17.64 -17.38
C LYS A 58 -16.10 -17.36 -16.32
N GLU A 59 -17.03 -18.28 -16.11
CA GLU A 59 -18.04 -18.20 -15.04
C GLU A 59 -17.40 -18.20 -13.66
N LEU A 60 -16.38 -19.04 -13.41
CA LEU A 60 -15.63 -19.05 -12.15
C LEU A 60 -14.88 -17.74 -11.90
N ILE A 61 -14.28 -17.15 -12.93
CA ILE A 61 -13.62 -15.83 -12.83
C ILE A 61 -14.66 -14.74 -12.53
N ALA A 62 -15.84 -14.79 -13.14
CA ALA A 62 -16.92 -13.83 -12.90
C ALA A 62 -17.43 -13.93 -11.45
N ALA A 63 -17.65 -15.15 -10.96
CA ALA A 63 -18.04 -15.40 -9.57
C ALA A 63 -16.96 -14.92 -8.58
N ALA A 64 -15.67 -15.19 -8.85
CA ALA A 64 -14.57 -14.73 -8.02
C ALA A 64 -14.40 -13.20 -7.98
N LYS A 65 -14.75 -12.50 -9.07
CA LYS A 65 -14.81 -11.03 -9.10
C LYS A 65 -15.94 -10.51 -8.21
N MET A 66 -17.11 -11.14 -8.24
CA MET A 66 -18.24 -10.75 -7.38
C MET A 66 -17.92 -10.94 -5.89
N GLU A 67 -17.12 -11.96 -5.55
CA GLU A 67 -16.67 -12.23 -4.17
C GLU A 67 -15.36 -11.51 -3.77
N ALA A 68 -14.83 -10.62 -4.62
CA ALA A 68 -13.58 -9.88 -4.39
C ALA A 68 -12.34 -10.76 -4.09
N ARG A 69 -12.29 -11.98 -4.62
CA ARG A 69 -11.16 -12.93 -4.46
C ARG A 69 -10.07 -12.71 -5.51
N ALA A 70 -9.20 -11.73 -5.25
CA ALA A 70 -8.17 -11.29 -6.21
C ALA A 70 -7.17 -12.39 -6.62
N ASP A 71 -6.87 -13.34 -5.73
CA ASP A 71 -5.99 -14.49 -5.97
C ASP A 71 -6.60 -15.47 -6.99
N VAL A 72 -7.89 -15.78 -6.85
CA VAL A 72 -8.64 -16.67 -7.76
C VAL A 72 -8.82 -16.02 -9.13
N VAL A 73 -9.09 -14.71 -9.16
CA VAL A 73 -9.20 -13.94 -10.42
C VAL A 73 -7.88 -13.90 -11.17
N ALA A 74 -6.75 -13.70 -10.47
CA ALA A 74 -5.43 -13.69 -11.09
C ALA A 74 -5.06 -15.06 -11.67
N LYS A 75 -5.29 -16.13 -10.90
CA LYS A 75 -5.01 -17.51 -11.32
C LYS A 75 -5.89 -17.95 -12.51
N GLY A 76 -7.19 -17.65 -12.46
CA GLY A 76 -8.12 -17.95 -13.56
C GLY A 76 -7.79 -17.21 -14.86
N LYS A 77 -7.41 -15.93 -14.78
CA LYS A 77 -6.96 -15.17 -15.97
C LYS A 77 -5.67 -15.72 -16.59
N ALA A 78 -4.72 -16.16 -15.77
CA ALA A 78 -3.49 -16.77 -16.25
C ALA A 78 -3.75 -18.09 -16.99
N LEU A 79 -4.64 -18.93 -16.44
CA LEU A 79 -5.09 -20.16 -17.11
C LEU A 79 -5.83 -19.86 -18.41
N LEU A 80 -6.77 -18.91 -18.41
CA LEU A 80 -7.48 -18.51 -19.62
C LEU A 80 -6.51 -18.03 -20.71
N ALA A 81 -5.51 -17.24 -20.35
CA ALA A 81 -4.46 -16.78 -21.26
C ALA A 81 -3.62 -17.94 -21.82
N MET A 82 -3.26 -18.94 -21.01
CA MET A 82 -2.51 -20.12 -21.45
C MET A 82 -3.26 -20.95 -22.50
N TYR A 83 -4.59 -21.04 -22.40
CA TYR A 83 -5.42 -21.83 -23.32
C TYR A 83 -5.88 -21.06 -24.57
N THR A 84 -5.71 -19.73 -24.61
CA THR A 84 -5.97 -18.88 -25.80
C THR A 84 -4.74 -18.64 -26.69
N ILE A 85 -3.57 -19.13 -26.29
CA ILE A 85 -2.34 -19.00 -27.09
C ILE A 85 -2.35 -20.07 -28.18
N GLU A 86 -2.57 -19.67 -29.44
CA GLU A 86 -2.51 -20.55 -30.62
C GLU A 86 -1.05 -20.92 -31.02
N ASP A 87 -0.06 -20.27 -30.41
CA ASP A 87 1.37 -20.43 -30.73
C ASP A 87 2.06 -21.52 -29.87
N ALA A 88 2.42 -22.63 -30.50
CA ALA A 88 3.07 -23.78 -29.88
C ALA A 88 4.47 -23.47 -29.32
N GLU A 89 5.16 -22.43 -29.81
CA GLU A 89 6.51 -22.06 -29.38
C GLU A 89 6.48 -21.29 -28.03
N ALA A 90 5.48 -20.43 -27.85
CA ALA A 90 5.23 -19.72 -26.59
C ALA A 90 4.81 -20.67 -25.45
N LEU A 91 4.07 -21.74 -25.78
CA LEU A 91 3.63 -22.77 -24.83
C LEU A 91 4.80 -23.64 -24.31
N GLY A 92 5.86 -23.79 -25.12
CA GLY A 92 7.09 -24.51 -24.76
C GLY A 92 7.94 -23.75 -23.72
N SER A 93 8.14 -22.45 -23.93
CA SER A 93 8.91 -21.58 -23.02
C SER A 93 8.29 -21.46 -21.63
N LEU A 94 6.95 -21.40 -21.56
CA LEU A 94 6.21 -21.32 -20.30
C LEU A 94 6.31 -22.61 -19.47
N ARG A 95 6.26 -23.78 -20.12
CA ARG A 95 6.39 -25.09 -19.43
C ARG A 95 7.75 -25.26 -18.76
N THR A 96 8.82 -24.77 -19.38
CA THR A 96 10.18 -24.82 -18.80
C THR A 96 10.32 -23.88 -17.60
N SER A 97 9.68 -22.70 -17.65
CA SER A 97 9.70 -21.73 -16.55
C SER A 97 8.90 -22.20 -15.32
N VAL A 98 7.78 -22.91 -15.53
CA VAL A 98 6.97 -23.47 -14.43
C VAL A 98 7.69 -24.64 -13.73
N ALA A 99 8.42 -25.48 -14.47
CA ALA A 99 9.20 -26.57 -13.87
C ALA A 99 10.34 -26.06 -12.96
N ALA A 100 11.01 -24.97 -13.36
CA ALA A 100 12.06 -24.33 -12.55
C ALA A 100 11.50 -23.65 -11.29
N ALA A 101 10.34 -22.99 -11.40
CA ALA A 101 9.67 -22.37 -10.26
C ALA A 101 9.16 -23.41 -9.24
N THR A 102 8.77 -24.60 -9.70
CA THR A 102 8.27 -25.68 -8.83
C THR A 102 9.37 -26.29 -7.96
N ALA A 103 10.59 -26.45 -8.49
CA ALA A 103 11.74 -26.97 -7.74
C ALA A 103 12.22 -26.00 -6.64
N GLN A 104 12.23 -24.69 -6.94
CA GLN A 104 12.59 -23.65 -5.98
C GLN A 104 11.53 -23.51 -4.86
N LEU A 105 10.27 -23.83 -5.16
CA LEU A 105 9.18 -23.84 -4.18
C LEU A 105 9.29 -25.00 -3.19
N GLU A 106 9.83 -26.16 -3.58
CA GLU A 106 10.02 -27.31 -2.67
C GLU A 106 11.17 -27.08 -1.68
N GLU A 107 12.25 -26.41 -2.11
CA GLU A 107 13.37 -26.06 -1.23
C GLU A 107 12.97 -25.03 -0.16
N LEU A 108 12.23 -23.99 -0.57
CA LEU A 108 11.68 -22.99 0.34
C LEU A 108 10.63 -23.56 1.30
N LYS A 109 9.91 -24.63 0.91
CA LYS A 109 8.99 -25.35 1.80
C LYS A 109 9.73 -26.11 2.90
N LEU A 110 10.84 -26.77 2.59
CA LEU A 110 11.64 -27.47 3.60
C LEU A 110 12.27 -26.49 4.61
N GLU A 111 12.78 -25.34 4.14
CA GLU A 111 13.28 -24.28 5.02
C GLU A 111 12.18 -23.70 5.91
N ALA A 112 11.01 -23.43 5.34
CA ALA A 112 9.85 -22.95 6.08
C ALA A 112 9.34 -23.98 7.10
N GLU A 113 9.39 -25.28 6.79
CA GLU A 113 8.97 -26.35 7.71
C GLU A 113 9.93 -26.51 8.89
N ILE A 114 11.25 -26.45 8.65
CA ILE A 114 12.26 -26.49 9.73
C ILE A 114 12.12 -25.26 10.62
N GLN A 115 11.94 -24.07 10.03
CA GLN A 115 11.78 -22.84 10.78
C GLN A 115 10.46 -22.81 11.57
N ALA A 116 9.36 -23.27 10.95
CA ALA A 116 8.06 -23.40 11.63
C ALA A 116 8.09 -24.46 12.75
N ALA A 117 8.89 -25.52 12.63
CA ALA A 117 9.05 -26.51 13.71
C ALA A 117 9.88 -25.94 14.88
N LEU A 118 10.92 -25.14 14.59
CA LEU A 118 11.71 -24.41 15.58
C LEU A 118 10.89 -23.36 16.32
N GLU A 119 10.04 -22.62 15.61
CA GLU A 119 9.14 -21.62 16.19
C GLU A 119 8.03 -22.26 17.05
N ARG A 120 7.60 -23.48 16.69
CA ARG A 120 6.61 -24.26 17.45
C ARG A 120 7.20 -25.01 18.65
N GLY A 121 8.53 -25.04 18.80
CA GLY A 121 9.19 -25.82 19.85
C GLY A 121 8.91 -27.31 19.75
N ASP A 122 8.79 -27.85 18.54
CA ASP A 122 8.48 -29.27 18.32
C ASP A 122 9.74 -30.13 18.59
N GLU A 123 9.95 -30.43 19.87
CA GLU A 123 11.07 -31.25 20.35
C GLU A 123 11.09 -32.64 19.70
N SER A 124 9.93 -33.18 19.28
CA SER A 124 9.84 -34.51 18.65
C SER A 124 10.40 -34.51 17.23
N PHE A 125 10.17 -33.42 16.48
CA PHE A 125 10.73 -33.22 15.16
C PHE A 125 12.25 -32.99 15.26
N LEU A 126 12.71 -32.18 16.21
CA LEU A 126 14.14 -31.95 16.47
C LEU A 126 14.86 -33.21 16.94
N ASP A 127 14.25 -34.03 17.80
CA ASP A 127 14.75 -35.34 18.22
C ASP A 127 14.82 -36.32 17.05
N SER A 128 13.84 -36.27 16.14
CA SER A 128 13.86 -37.09 14.93
C SER A 128 14.97 -36.63 13.97
N LEU A 129 15.17 -35.31 13.81
CA LEU A 129 16.25 -34.73 13.03
C LEU A 129 17.61 -35.09 13.63
N GLY A 130 17.76 -35.08 14.96
CA GLY A 130 18.93 -35.62 15.65
C GLY A 130 19.13 -37.10 15.37
N LYS A 131 18.10 -37.95 15.57
CA LYS A 131 18.19 -39.40 15.34
C LYS A 131 18.49 -39.79 13.89
N TYR A 132 18.03 -39.02 12.90
CA TYR A 132 18.24 -39.32 11.47
C TYR A 132 19.44 -38.57 10.87
N ALA A 133 19.74 -37.35 11.30
CA ALA A 133 20.86 -36.57 10.80
C ALA A 133 22.18 -36.97 11.47
N LEU A 134 22.20 -37.35 12.75
CA LEU A 134 23.45 -37.70 13.45
C LEU A 134 24.13 -38.95 12.86
N PRO A 135 23.43 -40.06 12.55
CA PRO A 135 24.03 -41.20 11.87
C PRO A 135 24.47 -40.87 10.45
N VAL A 136 23.74 -40.00 9.74
CA VAL A 136 24.07 -39.57 8.38
C VAL A 136 25.29 -38.64 8.35
N LEU A 137 25.40 -37.70 9.29
CA LEU A 137 26.55 -36.80 9.44
C LEU A 137 27.78 -37.55 9.97
N THR A 138 27.61 -38.49 10.90
CA THR A 138 28.68 -39.37 11.39
C THR A 138 29.16 -40.30 10.28
N ARG A 139 28.25 -40.87 9.48
CA ARG A 139 28.57 -41.69 8.31
C ARG A 139 29.26 -40.87 7.22
N LEU A 140 28.77 -39.68 6.88
CA LEU A 140 29.41 -38.79 5.89
C LEU A 140 30.79 -38.31 6.35
N ALA A 141 30.98 -38.08 7.65
CA ALA A 141 32.29 -37.75 8.23
C ALA A 141 33.26 -38.95 8.13
N LEU A 142 32.80 -40.17 8.41
CA LEU A 142 33.59 -41.40 8.24
C LEU A 142 33.87 -41.73 6.77
N GLU A 143 32.90 -41.53 5.87
CA GLU A 143 33.04 -41.74 4.42
C GLU A 143 33.95 -40.68 3.76
N SER A 144 34.07 -39.50 4.36
CA SER A 144 34.94 -38.42 3.87
C SER A 144 36.43 -38.60 4.17
N SER A 145 36.85 -39.72 4.79
CA SER A 145 38.24 -40.03 5.13
C SER A 145 39.15 -40.32 3.91
N GLY A 146 38.76 -39.91 2.70
CA GLY A 146 39.49 -40.19 1.46
C GLY A 146 39.59 -39.04 0.44
N LEU A 147 38.76 -37.98 0.48
CA LEU A 147 38.82 -36.84 -0.46
C LEU A 147 38.10 -35.59 0.13
N PRO A 148 38.44 -34.35 -0.29
CA PRO A 148 37.98 -33.13 0.36
C PRO A 148 36.48 -32.87 0.11
N SER A 149 35.72 -32.69 1.20
CA SER A 149 34.27 -32.45 1.14
C SER A 149 33.93 -31.03 0.67
N LYS A 150 33.00 -30.90 -0.29
CA LYS A 150 32.36 -29.62 -0.65
C LYS A 150 31.49 -29.12 0.52
N GLY A 151 31.78 -27.90 0.99
CA GLY A 151 31.10 -26.96 1.92
C GLY A 151 29.77 -27.24 2.65
N GLY A 152 28.97 -28.26 2.34
CA GLY A 152 27.65 -28.50 2.93
C GLY A 152 27.64 -29.18 4.30
N SER A 153 28.67 -29.97 4.65
CA SER A 153 28.69 -30.75 5.91
C SER A 153 28.99 -29.91 7.15
N VAL A 154 29.86 -28.89 7.03
CA VAL A 154 30.26 -27.99 8.13
C VAL A 154 29.07 -27.15 8.62
N THR A 155 28.23 -26.73 7.68
CA THR A 155 27.07 -25.86 7.96
C THR A 155 26.03 -26.62 8.77
N ALA A 156 25.77 -27.89 8.44
CA ALA A 156 24.82 -28.73 9.15
C ALA A 156 25.24 -28.97 10.62
N LEU A 157 26.51 -29.35 10.87
CA LEU A 157 27.00 -29.54 12.24
C LEU A 157 26.95 -28.24 13.06
N SER A 158 27.27 -27.11 12.43
CA SER A 158 27.19 -25.79 13.07
C SER A 158 25.75 -25.36 13.41
N TYR A 159 24.76 -25.79 12.62
CA TYR A 159 23.34 -25.56 12.91
C TYR A 159 22.83 -26.45 14.03
N VAL A 160 23.20 -27.74 14.02
CA VAL A 160 22.88 -28.67 15.12
C VAL A 160 23.53 -28.20 16.41
N ALA A 161 24.79 -27.77 16.39
CA ALA A 161 25.48 -27.23 17.56
C ALA A 161 24.83 -25.97 18.15
N LYS A 162 24.13 -25.19 17.32
CA LYS A 162 23.34 -24.04 17.79
C LYS A 162 22.01 -24.48 18.41
N ALA A 163 21.29 -25.41 17.77
CA ALA A 163 19.95 -25.82 18.18
C ALA A 163 19.96 -26.79 19.39
N ALA A 164 20.89 -27.74 19.37
CA ALA A 164 21.03 -28.87 20.28
C ALA A 164 22.50 -29.02 20.73
N PRO A 165 22.99 -28.11 21.62
CA PRO A 165 24.42 -28.02 21.93
C PRO A 165 24.98 -29.25 22.63
N ALA A 166 24.18 -29.94 23.46
CA ALA A 166 24.61 -31.12 24.21
C ALA A 166 24.79 -32.34 23.28
N GLU A 167 23.88 -32.50 22.33
CA GLU A 167 23.87 -33.56 21.33
C GLU A 167 25.01 -33.36 20.32
N ALA A 168 25.23 -32.11 19.89
CA ALA A 168 26.34 -31.76 19.03
C ALA A 168 27.70 -31.89 19.72
N LEU A 169 27.79 -31.58 21.02
CA LEU A 169 29.03 -31.68 21.79
C LEU A 169 29.60 -33.10 21.76
N THR A 170 28.75 -34.12 21.84
CA THR A 170 29.17 -35.52 21.75
C THR A 170 29.88 -35.82 20.42
N VAL A 171 29.34 -35.31 19.31
CA VAL A 171 29.92 -35.47 17.96
C VAL A 171 31.20 -34.64 17.80
N ILE A 172 31.20 -33.40 18.29
CA ILE A 172 32.38 -32.52 18.26
C ILE A 172 33.54 -33.16 19.03
N VAL A 173 33.30 -33.67 20.23
CA VAL A 173 34.33 -34.34 21.05
C VAL A 173 34.85 -35.60 20.36
N ALA A 174 33.96 -36.40 19.76
CA ALA A 174 34.37 -37.59 19.02
C ALA A 174 35.25 -37.24 17.80
N LEU A 175 34.92 -36.16 17.07
CA LEU A 175 35.71 -35.67 15.93
C LEU A 175 37.05 -35.05 16.38
N LEU A 176 37.09 -34.38 17.53
CA LEU A 176 38.33 -33.86 18.12
C LEU A 176 39.31 -34.96 18.53
N GLY A 177 38.80 -36.14 18.90
CA GLY A 177 39.60 -37.33 19.19
C GLY A 177 40.15 -38.05 17.94
N SER A 178 39.86 -37.57 16.73
CA SER A 178 40.37 -38.15 15.49
C SER A 178 41.83 -37.79 15.25
N ASP A 179 42.63 -38.74 14.75
CA ASP A 179 43.99 -38.47 14.27
C ASP A 179 44.02 -37.62 12.97
N ASN A 180 42.86 -37.34 12.36
CA ASN A 180 42.78 -36.55 11.14
C ASN A 180 42.69 -35.04 11.48
N PRO A 181 43.68 -34.20 11.10
CA PRO A 181 43.70 -32.78 11.42
C PRO A 181 42.52 -32.01 10.79
N LEU A 182 42.02 -32.43 9.63
CA LEU A 182 40.87 -31.79 8.97
C LEU A 182 39.57 -32.01 9.74
N LEU A 183 39.39 -33.19 10.34
CA LEU A 183 38.22 -33.48 11.16
C LEU A 183 38.26 -32.70 12.48
N ARG A 184 39.44 -32.53 13.06
CA ARG A 184 39.64 -31.69 14.26
C ARG A 184 39.37 -30.22 13.97
N GLU A 185 39.89 -29.70 12.85
CA GLU A 185 39.60 -28.33 12.40
C GLU A 185 38.09 -28.11 12.18
N LEU A 186 37.42 -29.06 11.52
CA LEU A 186 35.97 -29.00 11.29
C LEU A 186 35.17 -28.99 12.59
N ALA A 187 35.58 -29.80 13.57
CA ALA A 187 34.97 -29.83 14.91
C ALA A 187 35.16 -28.51 15.67
N LEU A 188 36.36 -27.91 15.60
CA LEU A 188 36.66 -26.61 16.21
C LEU A 188 35.85 -25.49 15.54
N ASN A 189 35.73 -25.49 14.22
CA ASN A 189 34.94 -24.50 13.49
C ASN A 189 33.45 -24.57 13.87
N ALA A 190 32.89 -25.78 13.92
CA ALA A 190 31.50 -25.99 14.35
C ALA A 190 31.24 -25.53 15.80
N SER A 191 32.27 -25.51 16.64
CA SER A 191 32.20 -25.07 18.05
C SER A 191 32.18 -23.54 18.22
N VAL A 192 32.61 -22.77 17.22
CA VAL A 192 32.70 -21.30 17.32
C VAL A 192 31.33 -20.68 17.60
N ARG A 193 30.31 -21.12 16.88
CA ARG A 193 28.96 -20.54 16.95
C ARG A 193 28.28 -20.75 18.32
N PRO A 194 28.25 -21.97 18.91
CA PRO A 194 27.69 -22.16 20.25
C PRO A 194 28.48 -21.43 21.34
N LEU A 195 29.82 -21.42 21.28
CA LEU A 195 30.68 -20.78 22.29
C LEU A 195 30.56 -19.25 22.31
N THR A 196 30.40 -18.63 21.14
CA THR A 196 30.28 -17.16 21.03
C THR A 196 28.88 -16.63 21.39
N GLY A 197 27.88 -17.50 21.51
CA GLY A 197 26.54 -17.14 21.97
C GLY A 197 26.40 -17.11 23.49
N ASN A 198 25.43 -16.34 24.01
CA ASN A 198 25.07 -16.29 25.43
C ASN A 198 24.08 -17.40 25.84
N SER A 199 24.12 -18.58 25.20
CA SER A 199 23.13 -19.62 25.50
C SER A 199 23.40 -20.20 26.90
N GLY A 200 22.38 -20.19 27.77
CA GLY A 200 22.42 -20.85 29.08
C GLY A 200 22.66 -22.37 29.00
N LYS A 201 22.56 -22.94 27.80
CA LYS A 201 22.87 -24.34 27.50
C LYS A 201 24.36 -24.62 27.36
N VAL A 202 25.17 -23.59 27.10
CA VAL A 202 26.65 -23.69 26.97
C VAL A 202 27.34 -23.06 28.16
N TRP A 203 26.83 -21.94 28.69
CA TRP A 203 27.41 -21.20 29.81
C TRP A 203 26.42 -21.11 30.97
N LEU A 204 26.87 -21.50 32.16
CA LEU A 204 26.19 -21.31 33.44
C LEU A 204 26.82 -20.11 34.17
N PRO A 205 26.03 -19.16 34.70
CA PRO A 205 26.56 -18.06 35.49
C PRO A 205 27.17 -18.59 36.81
N GLU A 206 28.28 -18.01 37.23
CA GLU A 206 29.01 -18.31 38.47
C GLU A 206 29.27 -16.99 39.24
N GLY A 207 28.21 -16.25 39.58
CA GLY A 207 28.27 -14.93 40.24
C GLY A 207 27.71 -13.81 39.35
N ASP A 208 27.93 -12.55 39.75
CA ASP A 208 27.36 -11.39 39.05
C ASP A 208 27.99 -11.17 37.65
N TYR A 209 29.22 -11.64 37.45
CA TYR A 209 30.01 -11.35 36.24
C TYR A 209 30.81 -12.54 35.69
N ASP A 210 30.93 -13.66 36.43
CA ASP A 210 31.69 -14.85 36.01
C ASP A 210 30.77 -15.93 35.41
N TRP A 211 31.32 -16.76 34.50
CA TRP A 211 30.59 -17.84 33.84
C TRP A 211 31.46 -19.10 33.74
N ARG A 212 30.85 -20.27 33.88
CA ARG A 212 31.47 -21.57 33.62
C ARG A 212 30.66 -22.34 32.58
N PRO A 213 31.27 -23.11 31.69
CA PRO A 213 30.59 -24.03 30.81
C PRO A 213 29.68 -25.01 31.54
N ALA A 214 28.54 -25.28 30.90
CA ALA A 214 27.52 -26.20 31.39
C ALA A 214 28.01 -27.65 31.38
N ASP A 215 28.94 -27.97 30.47
CA ASP A 215 29.56 -29.29 30.34
C ASP A 215 31.10 -29.13 30.31
N PRO A 216 31.87 -29.89 31.12
CA PRO A 216 33.33 -29.87 31.11
C PRO A 216 33.97 -30.19 29.75
N ALA A 217 33.28 -30.89 28.86
CA ALA A 217 33.78 -31.17 27.52
C ALA A 217 33.92 -29.91 26.65
N TRP A 218 33.22 -28.82 26.97
CA TRP A 218 33.47 -27.52 26.34
C TRP A 218 34.86 -26.97 26.68
N THR A 219 35.40 -27.25 27.88
CA THR A 219 36.77 -26.89 28.25
C THR A 219 37.78 -27.59 27.36
N MET A 220 37.54 -28.87 27.05
CA MET A 220 38.40 -29.65 26.16
C MET A 220 38.51 -29.01 24.77
N ILE A 221 37.45 -28.36 24.28
CA ILE A 221 37.45 -27.64 23.00
C ILE A 221 38.40 -26.42 23.06
N ALA A 222 38.39 -25.65 24.15
CA ALA A 222 39.31 -24.51 24.32
C ALA A 222 40.77 -24.97 24.44
N GLU A 223 41.02 -26.04 25.20
CA GLU A 223 42.35 -26.63 25.30
C GLU A 223 42.85 -27.18 23.95
N SER A 224 41.96 -27.84 23.20
CA SER A 224 42.28 -28.38 21.88
C SER A 224 42.55 -27.25 20.88
N ALA A 225 41.76 -26.18 20.90
CA ALA A 225 42.02 -24.98 20.11
C ALA A 225 43.35 -24.31 20.47
N ALA A 226 43.74 -24.29 21.74
CA ALA A 226 45.03 -23.73 22.17
C ALA A 226 46.23 -24.59 21.76
N LYS A 227 46.06 -25.91 21.70
CA LYS A 227 47.13 -26.89 21.45
C LYS A 227 47.27 -27.30 19.98
N GLU A 228 46.23 -27.18 19.15
CA GLU A 228 46.24 -27.64 17.76
C GLU A 228 47.13 -26.77 16.85
N PRO A 229 48.27 -27.30 16.37
CA PRO A 229 49.16 -26.56 15.48
C PRO A 229 48.58 -26.54 14.07
N GLY A 230 48.33 -25.34 13.52
CA GLY A 230 47.81 -25.16 12.17
C GLY A 230 46.33 -24.81 12.08
N LEU A 231 45.62 -24.73 13.22
CA LEU A 231 44.27 -24.14 13.27
C LEU A 231 44.31 -22.70 12.75
N ASP A 232 43.33 -22.32 11.93
CA ASP A 232 43.15 -20.94 11.49
C ASP A 232 43.16 -19.99 12.72
N PRO A 233 44.08 -19.01 12.77
CA PRO A 233 44.17 -18.03 13.86
C PRO A 233 42.86 -17.30 14.16
N VAL A 234 41.97 -17.13 13.18
CA VAL A 234 40.64 -16.52 13.37
C VAL A 234 39.72 -17.45 14.14
N ILE A 235 39.72 -18.74 13.81
CA ILE A 235 38.93 -19.76 14.53
C ILE A 235 39.47 -19.90 15.96
N GLN A 236 40.80 -20.00 16.10
CA GLN A 236 41.48 -20.04 17.38
C GLN A 236 41.13 -18.81 18.24
N GLY A 237 41.23 -17.62 17.66
CA GLY A 237 40.91 -16.36 18.32
C GLY A 237 39.46 -16.27 18.77
N ARG A 238 38.50 -16.70 17.95
CA ARG A 238 37.08 -16.69 18.32
C ARG A 238 36.76 -17.62 19.49
N ILE A 239 37.37 -18.81 19.52
CA ILE A 239 37.19 -19.77 20.63
C ILE A 239 37.81 -19.18 21.91
N LEU A 240 39.10 -18.83 21.88
CA LEU A 240 39.77 -18.31 23.08
C LEU A 240 39.17 -16.98 23.57
N GLY A 241 38.76 -16.10 22.65
CA GLY A 241 38.07 -14.85 22.98
C GLY A 241 36.71 -15.07 23.66
N ALA A 242 35.97 -16.14 23.30
CA ALA A 242 34.73 -16.49 23.98
C ALA A 242 34.98 -16.88 25.45
N PHE A 243 36.01 -17.69 25.72
CA PHE A 243 36.39 -18.08 27.09
C PHE A 243 36.95 -16.90 27.89
N ALA A 244 37.76 -16.04 27.26
CA ALA A 244 38.30 -14.84 27.90
C ALA A 244 37.19 -13.88 28.37
N ARG A 245 36.20 -13.62 27.51
CA ARG A 245 35.03 -12.77 27.86
C ARG A 245 34.17 -13.34 28.99
N LYS A 246 34.20 -14.67 29.15
CA LYS A 246 33.44 -15.37 30.19
C LYS A 246 34.23 -15.56 31.49
N GLY A 247 35.48 -15.08 31.54
CA GLY A 247 36.34 -15.21 32.71
C GLY A 247 36.89 -16.62 32.92
N TRP A 248 36.87 -17.46 31.88
CA TRP A 248 37.18 -18.89 32.00
C TRP A 248 38.29 -19.37 31.06
N LEU A 249 39.14 -18.44 30.61
CA LEU A 249 40.32 -18.77 29.82
C LEU A 249 41.37 -19.43 30.73
N ASP A 250 41.69 -20.69 30.44
CA ASP A 250 42.70 -21.45 31.19
C ASP A 250 44.10 -20.81 31.06
N PRO A 251 44.94 -20.79 32.13
CA PRO A 251 46.30 -20.25 32.07
C PRO A 251 47.18 -20.87 30.98
N SER A 252 46.97 -22.14 30.61
CA SER A 252 47.70 -22.80 29.53
C SER A 252 47.43 -22.16 28.15
N ALA A 253 46.32 -21.44 27.99
CA ALA A 253 46.00 -20.67 26.80
C ALA A 253 46.54 -19.22 26.82
N LYS A 254 47.27 -18.81 27.87
CA LYS A 254 47.85 -17.45 28.02
C LYS A 254 48.71 -17.05 26.83
N ALA A 255 49.70 -17.86 26.47
CA ALA A 255 50.64 -17.53 25.39
C ALA A 255 49.95 -17.45 24.00
N PRO A 256 49.08 -18.41 23.61
CA PRO A 256 48.26 -18.28 22.40
C PRO A 256 47.35 -17.05 22.40
N ALA A 257 46.69 -16.74 23.53
CA ALA A 257 45.77 -15.61 23.62
C ALA A 257 46.48 -14.25 23.50
N LEU A 258 47.61 -14.05 24.17
CA LEU A 258 48.42 -12.84 24.04
C LEU A 258 48.95 -12.65 22.62
N ARG A 259 49.43 -13.74 21.99
CA ARG A 259 49.85 -13.71 20.59
C ARG A 259 48.72 -13.26 19.68
N LEU A 260 47.52 -13.85 19.82
CA LEU A 260 46.35 -13.50 19.01
C LEU A 260 45.83 -12.08 19.30
N ALA A 261 45.89 -11.62 20.55
CA ALA A 261 45.49 -10.25 20.93
C ALA A 261 46.41 -9.21 20.28
N ASN A 262 47.72 -9.42 20.31
CA ASN A 262 48.69 -8.54 19.65
C ASN A 262 48.59 -8.56 18.11
N GLN A 263 48.04 -9.65 17.55
CA GLN A 263 47.71 -9.75 16.13
C GLN A 263 46.32 -9.16 15.80
N GLY A 264 45.54 -8.70 16.79
CA GLY A 264 44.18 -8.20 16.60
C GLY A 264 43.15 -9.31 16.29
N LEU A 265 43.49 -10.57 16.49
CA LEU A 265 42.67 -11.74 16.17
C LEU A 265 41.93 -12.31 17.38
N LEU A 266 42.19 -11.82 18.59
CA LEU A 266 41.45 -12.18 19.80
C LEU A 266 40.30 -11.16 20.02
N PRO A 267 39.03 -11.50 19.72
CA PRO A 267 37.92 -10.58 19.89
C PRO A 267 37.58 -10.43 21.37
N LEU A 268 38.11 -9.40 22.03
CA LEU A 268 37.84 -9.13 23.44
C LEU A 268 36.41 -8.59 23.71
N GLY A 269 35.73 -8.09 22.67
CA GLY A 269 34.32 -7.63 22.75
C GLY A 269 34.07 -6.52 23.77
N SER A 270 32.86 -5.96 23.80
CA SER A 270 32.44 -4.89 24.72
C SER A 270 31.69 -5.39 25.96
N ILE A 271 31.86 -6.67 26.31
CA ILE A 271 31.11 -7.31 27.40
C ILE A 271 31.95 -7.24 28.67
N CYS A 272 31.29 -6.98 29.80
CA CYS A 272 31.89 -6.82 31.13
C CYS A 272 33.04 -7.81 31.38
N VAL A 273 34.19 -7.27 31.74
CA VAL A 273 35.35 -8.06 32.16
C VAL A 273 34.96 -8.80 33.43
N ALA A 274 34.86 -10.12 33.33
CA ALA A 274 34.64 -11.00 34.46
C ALA A 274 35.85 -10.91 35.44
N PRO A 275 35.66 -10.89 36.77
CA PRO A 275 36.75 -10.80 37.75
C PRO A 275 37.87 -11.81 37.51
N ARG A 276 37.54 -13.07 37.15
CA ARG A 276 38.54 -14.10 36.83
C ARG A 276 39.33 -13.85 35.55
N GLY A 277 38.83 -13.00 34.66
CA GLY A 277 39.49 -12.56 33.42
C GLY A 277 40.32 -11.28 33.56
N ARG A 278 40.33 -10.63 34.73
CA ARG A 278 41.04 -9.36 35.00
C ARG A 278 42.53 -9.43 34.65
N TRP A 279 43.19 -10.54 35.00
CA TRP A 279 44.62 -10.73 34.76
C TRP A 279 45.01 -10.57 33.29
N LEU A 280 44.12 -10.93 32.35
CA LEU A 280 44.39 -10.78 30.93
C LEU A 280 44.47 -9.29 30.56
N TYR A 281 43.60 -8.44 31.11
CA TYR A 281 43.62 -7.00 30.81
C TYR A 281 44.81 -6.30 31.44
N GLU A 282 45.17 -6.65 32.67
CA GLU A 282 46.40 -6.15 33.33
C GLU A 282 47.63 -6.49 32.49
N GLU A 283 47.75 -7.76 32.05
CA GLU A 283 48.86 -8.19 31.21
C GLU A 283 48.86 -7.52 29.82
N LEU A 284 47.68 -7.27 29.24
CA LEU A 284 47.54 -6.55 27.97
C LEU A 284 47.95 -5.08 28.09
N PHE A 285 47.79 -4.45 29.26
CA PHE A 285 48.32 -3.11 29.53
C PHE A 285 49.83 -3.09 29.75
N GLU A 286 50.35 -4.09 30.47
CA GLU A 286 51.78 -4.19 30.77
C GLU A 286 52.62 -4.60 29.55
N SER A 287 52.11 -5.51 28.72
CA SER A 287 52.89 -6.17 27.65
C SER A 287 52.31 -6.02 26.24
N GLY A 288 51.11 -5.46 26.11
CA GLY A 288 50.45 -5.25 24.82
C GLY A 288 51.04 -4.07 24.05
N ASN A 289 50.90 -4.11 22.73
CA ASN A 289 51.17 -2.95 21.89
C ASN A 289 50.10 -1.85 22.08
N ALA A 290 50.32 -0.64 21.56
CA ALA A 290 49.41 0.49 21.73
C ALA A 290 47.96 0.18 21.34
N THR A 291 47.73 -0.56 20.26
CA THR A 291 46.40 -0.99 19.80
C THR A 291 45.71 -1.92 20.79
N THR A 292 46.48 -2.85 21.35
CA THR A 292 46.03 -3.77 22.39
C THR A 292 45.68 -3.03 23.69
N ARG A 293 46.54 -2.10 24.14
CA ARG A 293 46.31 -1.27 25.34
C ARG A 293 45.10 -0.36 25.19
N TYR A 294 44.95 0.27 24.02
CA TYR A 294 43.78 1.06 23.67
C TYR A 294 42.49 0.22 23.74
N SER A 295 42.50 -1.00 23.19
CA SER A 295 41.36 -1.91 23.25
C SER A 295 41.03 -2.34 24.68
N ALA A 296 42.06 -2.54 25.51
CA ALA A 296 41.91 -2.83 26.93
C ALA A 296 41.30 -1.64 27.70
N ALA A 297 41.78 -0.41 27.48
CA ALA A 297 41.23 0.82 28.07
C ALA A 297 39.77 1.05 27.71
N LYS A 298 39.45 0.84 26.43
CA LYS A 298 38.09 0.95 25.93
C LYS A 298 37.16 -0.07 26.61
N ASN A 299 37.60 -1.30 26.80
CA ASN A 299 36.79 -2.32 27.46
C ASN A 299 36.64 -2.07 28.97
N LEU A 300 37.69 -1.60 29.64
CA LEU A 300 37.64 -1.24 31.06
C LEU A 300 36.76 -0.01 31.35
N SER A 301 36.59 0.92 30.40
CA SER A 301 35.67 2.06 30.57
C SER A 301 34.22 1.65 30.88
N THR A 302 33.85 0.43 30.46
CA THR A 302 32.52 -0.17 30.69
C THR A 302 32.49 -1.18 31.85
N SER A 303 33.62 -1.37 32.54
CA SER A 303 33.78 -2.34 33.62
C SER A 303 33.63 -1.68 34.99
N PRO A 304 33.21 -2.43 36.03
CA PRO A 304 33.29 -1.97 37.42
C PRO A 304 34.73 -1.68 37.89
N PHE A 305 35.76 -2.15 37.19
CA PHE A 305 37.17 -2.00 37.59
C PHE A 305 37.81 -0.67 37.11
N ARG A 306 37.18 0.47 37.44
CA ARG A 306 37.63 1.83 37.03
C ARG A 306 38.97 2.25 37.64
N GLU A 307 39.40 1.59 38.70
CA GLU A 307 40.70 1.82 39.35
C GLU A 307 41.88 1.62 38.38
N VAL A 308 41.76 0.65 37.46
CA VAL A 308 42.77 0.38 36.42
C VAL A 308 42.84 1.51 35.37
N LEU A 309 41.79 2.34 35.22
CA LEU A 309 41.79 3.49 34.30
C LEU A 309 42.55 4.70 34.83
N PHE A 310 42.78 4.81 36.13
CA PHE A 310 43.62 5.90 36.66
C PHE A 310 45.08 5.74 36.24
N GLN A 311 45.55 4.50 36.04
CA GLN A 311 46.87 4.24 35.44
C GLN A 311 46.91 4.66 33.96
N ALA A 312 45.76 4.57 33.25
CA ALA A 312 45.62 4.99 31.86
C ALA A 312 45.48 6.52 31.67
N ALA A 313 45.02 7.25 32.70
CA ALA A 313 44.89 8.72 32.66
C ALA A 313 46.26 9.44 32.63
N VAL A 314 47.33 8.71 32.92
CA VAL A 314 48.72 9.16 32.87
C VAL A 314 49.57 8.37 31.87
N ASP A 315 48.94 7.60 30.96
CA ASP A 315 49.62 6.85 29.90
C ASP A 315 50.37 7.79 28.94
N GLU A 316 51.48 7.37 28.33
CA GLU A 316 52.25 8.22 27.41
C GLU A 316 51.51 8.49 26.08
N GLU A 317 50.56 7.64 25.71
CA GLU A 317 49.76 7.79 24.49
C GLU A 317 48.49 8.64 24.73
N GLU A 318 48.40 9.78 24.05
CA GLU A 318 47.28 10.74 24.13
C GLU A 318 45.90 10.09 23.94
N SER A 319 45.81 9.10 23.05
CA SER A 319 44.55 8.39 22.77
C SER A 319 44.04 7.57 23.95
N ILE A 320 44.95 7.05 24.79
CA ILE A 320 44.63 6.27 25.98
C ILE A 320 44.25 7.22 27.12
N GLN A 321 44.98 8.34 27.28
CA GLN A 321 44.65 9.41 28.23
C GLN A 321 43.26 9.99 27.99
N LYS A 322 42.90 10.29 26.72
CA LYS A 322 41.58 10.82 26.36
C LYS A 322 40.46 9.85 26.74
N ILE A 323 40.64 8.54 26.51
CA ILE A 323 39.65 7.53 26.90
C ILE A 323 39.53 7.45 28.41
N ALA A 324 40.64 7.48 29.14
CA ALA A 324 40.64 7.45 30.60
C ALA A 324 39.98 8.71 31.20
N ALA A 325 40.38 9.91 30.77
CA ALA A 325 39.82 11.19 31.22
C ALA A 325 38.32 11.30 30.92
N THR A 326 37.91 10.93 29.71
CA THR A 326 36.49 10.88 29.33
C THR A 326 35.73 9.93 30.25
N SER A 327 36.26 8.73 30.52
CA SER A 327 35.62 7.72 31.36
C SER A 327 35.58 8.09 32.86
N LEU A 328 36.58 8.83 33.35
CA LEU A 328 36.65 9.33 34.72
C LEU A 328 35.68 10.50 34.94
N LEU A 329 35.62 11.48 34.01
CA LEU A 329 34.60 12.54 34.02
C LEU A 329 33.19 11.95 33.84
N PHE A 330 33.06 10.87 33.06
CA PHE A 330 31.82 10.09 32.98
C PHE A 330 31.45 9.39 34.30
N GLY A 331 32.39 9.15 35.21
CA GLY A 331 32.09 8.64 36.54
C GLY A 331 31.70 9.74 37.53
N ALA A 332 32.39 10.88 37.45
CA ALA A 332 32.21 12.04 38.32
C ALA A 332 30.90 12.80 38.08
N VAL A 333 30.47 12.92 36.82
CA VAL A 333 29.22 13.61 36.43
C VAL A 333 28.00 12.67 36.52
N PHE A 334 28.21 11.35 36.52
CA PHE A 334 27.14 10.36 36.34
C PHE A 334 27.19 9.21 37.36
N ALA A 335 27.09 9.50 38.67
CA ALA A 335 26.81 8.45 39.64
C ALA A 335 25.52 7.70 39.21
N TYR A 336 25.70 6.52 38.63
CA TYR A 336 24.62 5.70 38.07
C TYR A 336 23.92 4.99 39.24
N THR A 337 22.65 5.31 39.46
CA THR A 337 21.71 4.47 40.20
C THR A 337 20.94 3.61 39.22
N ASP A 338 21.14 2.29 39.30
CA ASP A 338 20.20 1.24 38.89
C ASP A 338 20.83 -0.13 39.22
N GLU A 339 20.24 -1.11 39.90
CA GLU A 339 18.90 -1.36 40.43
C GLU A 339 19.00 -2.35 41.61
N ARG A 340 18.80 -1.89 42.85
CA ARG A 340 18.07 -2.70 43.84
C ARG A 340 16.82 -2.00 44.33
N HIS A 341 16.34 -0.99 43.61
CA HIS A 341 15.19 -0.20 44.05
C HIS A 341 14.13 -0.12 42.95
N GLN A 342 13.48 -1.26 42.74
CA GLN A 342 12.02 -1.27 42.83
C GLN A 342 11.63 -0.82 44.26
N GLY A 343 11.60 0.50 44.49
CA GLY A 343 11.04 1.13 45.69
C GLY A 343 12.02 1.94 46.54
N GLY A 344 11.89 3.28 46.51
CA GLY A 344 12.24 4.19 47.62
C GLY A 344 13.55 4.99 47.51
N ASP A 345 13.52 6.16 46.86
CA ASP A 345 14.42 7.31 47.10
C ASP A 345 15.95 7.10 47.16
N GLY A 346 16.50 6.09 46.48
CA GLY A 346 17.93 5.96 46.27
C GLY A 346 18.47 7.00 45.29
N ARG A 347 18.61 8.27 45.71
CA ARG A 347 19.41 9.26 44.95
C ARG A 347 20.90 8.87 45.09
N PRO A 348 21.69 8.83 44.01
CA PRO A 348 23.13 8.63 44.15
C PRO A 348 23.69 9.81 44.95
N PHE A 349 24.34 9.51 46.07
CA PHE A 349 25.12 10.50 46.80
C PHE A 349 26.38 10.77 45.98
N ILE A 350 26.34 11.80 45.13
CA ILE A 350 27.58 12.53 44.84
C ILE A 350 27.90 13.20 46.18
N PRO A 351 29.02 12.88 46.86
CA PRO A 351 29.41 13.70 48.00
C PRO A 351 29.41 15.14 47.51
N GLU A 352 28.79 16.05 48.28
CA GLU A 352 28.69 17.50 47.98
C GLU A 352 29.84 17.92 47.09
N PRO A 353 29.60 18.51 45.89
CA PRO A 353 30.63 18.70 44.88
C PRO A 353 31.85 19.24 45.57
N SER A 354 32.83 18.36 45.77
CA SER A 354 33.89 18.69 46.69
C SER A 354 34.62 19.87 46.08
N SER A 355 35.17 20.75 46.90
CA SER A 355 36.01 21.83 46.39
C SER A 355 37.08 21.30 45.42
N GLU A 356 37.46 20.02 45.50
CA GLU A 356 38.36 19.33 44.56
C GLU A 356 37.77 19.16 43.15
N LEU A 357 36.47 18.94 43.00
CA LEU A 357 35.82 18.75 41.69
C LEU A 357 35.64 20.08 40.95
N THR A 358 35.17 21.12 41.64
CA THR A 358 35.10 22.49 41.11
C THR A 358 36.50 23.03 40.82
N SER A 359 37.48 22.76 41.69
CA SER A 359 38.88 23.16 41.45
C SER A 359 39.53 22.37 40.33
N ALA A 360 39.25 21.07 40.18
CA ALA A 360 39.76 20.25 39.06
C ALA A 360 39.15 20.69 37.72
N PHE A 361 37.87 21.06 37.72
CA PHE A 361 37.21 21.60 36.53
C PHE A 361 37.73 23.00 36.19
N GLN A 362 37.88 23.89 37.18
CA GLN A 362 38.47 25.22 37.00
C GLN A 362 39.94 25.12 36.54
N ALA A 363 40.71 24.17 37.09
CA ALA A 363 42.07 23.87 36.65
C ALA A 363 42.09 23.35 35.20
N LEU A 364 41.18 22.45 34.82
CA LEU A 364 41.07 21.93 33.44
C LEU A 364 40.69 23.04 32.45
N VAL A 365 39.72 23.90 32.77
CA VAL A 365 39.26 25.02 31.92
C VAL A 365 40.31 26.12 31.78
N THR A 366 41.14 26.33 32.80
CA THR A 366 42.25 27.30 32.76
C THR A 366 43.58 26.69 32.29
N SER A 367 43.63 25.38 32.02
CA SER A 367 44.81 24.67 31.51
C SER A 367 44.94 24.83 29.98
N PRO A 368 46.07 24.41 29.37
CA PRO A 368 46.21 24.32 27.91
C PRO A 368 45.18 23.39 27.23
N PHE A 369 44.43 22.61 28.01
CA PHE A 369 43.44 21.62 27.57
C PHE A 369 42.00 22.09 27.80
N ALA A 370 41.73 23.40 27.70
CA ALA A 370 40.40 23.99 27.84
C ALA A 370 39.37 23.41 26.85
N ASP A 371 39.84 22.91 25.70
CA ASP A 371 39.10 22.17 24.70
C ASP A 371 38.52 20.84 25.24
N VAL A 372 39.21 20.18 26.17
CA VAL A 372 38.72 18.97 26.85
C VAL A 372 37.61 19.29 27.83
N ALA A 373 37.71 20.44 28.54
CA ALA A 373 36.63 20.92 29.40
C ALA A 373 35.40 21.34 28.60
N GLU A 374 35.61 21.99 27.45
CA GLU A 374 34.54 22.31 26.50
C GLU A 374 33.84 21.02 26.00
N ALA A 375 34.60 19.99 25.62
CA ALA A 375 34.05 18.70 25.23
C ALA A 375 33.25 18.02 26.36
N ALA A 376 33.66 18.21 27.61
CA ALA A 376 32.93 17.71 28.78
C ALA A 376 31.61 18.47 29.01
N VAL A 377 31.60 19.81 28.92
CA VAL A 377 30.39 20.64 29.01
C VAL A 377 29.41 20.32 27.90
N MET A 378 29.91 20.10 26.68
CA MET A 378 29.09 19.70 25.53
C MET A 378 28.47 18.31 25.73
N ASN A 379 29.19 17.37 26.35
CA ASN A 379 28.65 16.07 26.74
C ASN A 379 27.60 16.16 27.86
N ALA A 380 27.80 17.03 28.86
CA ALA A 380 26.83 17.28 29.92
C ALA A 380 25.55 17.92 29.36
N ARG A 381 25.69 18.91 28.47
CA ARG A 381 24.59 19.54 27.74
C ARG A 381 23.71 18.49 27.04
N ARG A 382 24.33 17.55 26.31
CA ARG A 382 23.64 16.47 25.60
C ARG A 382 22.81 15.59 26.54
N ARG A 383 23.31 15.29 27.74
CA ARG A 383 22.59 14.44 28.72
C ARG A 383 21.52 15.17 29.52
N ILE A 384 21.61 16.49 29.74
CA ILE A 384 20.51 17.27 30.34
C ILE A 384 19.30 17.32 29.40
N ASP A 385 19.54 17.32 28.07
CA ASP A 385 18.46 17.12 27.09
C ASP A 385 17.77 15.75 27.29
N GLU A 386 18.46 14.77 27.87
CA GLU A 386 17.94 13.42 28.18
C GLU A 386 17.29 13.33 29.57
N SER A 387 17.84 13.97 30.60
CA SER A 387 17.41 13.81 32.01
C SER A 387 16.48 14.90 32.55
N GLY A 388 16.37 16.05 31.86
CA GLY A 388 15.47 17.15 32.22
C GLY A 388 15.83 17.95 33.48
N SER A 389 16.90 17.61 34.19
CA SER A 389 17.34 18.33 35.39
C SER A 389 18.85 18.31 35.57
N LEU A 390 19.37 19.39 36.16
CA LEU A 390 20.75 19.49 36.62
C LEU A 390 20.83 19.23 38.13
N PRO A 391 21.96 18.68 38.62
CA PRO A 391 22.21 18.54 40.05
C PRO A 391 22.66 19.85 40.74
N PHE A 392 22.76 20.97 40.01
CA PHE A 392 23.20 22.27 40.54
C PHE A 392 22.05 23.31 40.52
N GLY A 393 21.98 24.19 41.53
CA GLY A 393 20.98 25.28 41.61
C GLY A 393 21.28 26.46 40.67
N GLY A 394 20.27 27.33 40.44
CA GLY A 394 20.38 28.44 39.50
C GLY A 394 21.48 29.47 39.83
N GLU A 395 21.76 29.69 41.11
CA GLU A 395 22.85 30.57 41.56
C GLU A 395 24.24 30.04 41.17
N VAL A 396 24.52 28.75 41.36
CA VAL A 396 25.81 28.13 41.01
C VAL A 396 26.08 28.22 39.51
N LEU A 397 25.03 28.02 38.70
CA LEU A 397 25.16 28.12 37.26
C LEU A 397 25.33 29.58 36.80
N LEU A 398 24.63 30.53 37.43
CA LEU A 398 24.82 31.96 37.18
C LEU A 398 26.25 32.40 37.55
N ASP A 399 26.81 31.90 38.65
CA ASP A 399 28.19 32.20 39.06
C ASP A 399 29.22 31.59 38.12
N LEU A 400 29.00 30.37 37.61
CA LEU A 400 29.80 29.79 36.54
C LEU A 400 29.71 30.61 35.25
N VAL A 401 28.52 31.08 34.85
CA VAL A 401 28.32 31.95 33.67
C VAL A 401 29.06 33.27 33.83
N LYS A 402 28.99 33.90 35.00
CA LYS A 402 29.75 35.13 35.30
C LYS A 402 31.27 34.89 35.27
N ALA A 403 31.74 33.79 35.85
CA ALA A 403 33.17 33.45 35.91
C ALA A 403 33.80 33.22 34.52
N VAL A 404 32.98 32.89 33.52
CA VAL A 404 33.43 32.65 32.14
C VAL A 404 32.89 33.70 31.15
N ALA A 405 32.34 34.82 31.61
CA ALA A 405 31.63 35.80 30.80
C ALA A 405 32.47 36.41 29.66
N ASP A 406 33.80 36.41 29.79
CA ASP A 406 34.74 36.88 28.77
C ASP A 406 35.22 35.77 27.82
N THR A 407 34.73 34.53 27.99
CA THR A 407 35.11 33.39 27.15
C THR A 407 33.99 32.97 26.21
N GLU A 408 34.30 32.11 25.25
CA GLU A 408 33.31 31.45 24.39
C GLU A 408 32.43 30.44 25.15
N LEU A 409 32.86 29.99 26.35
CA LEU A 409 32.14 28.99 27.15
C LEU A 409 30.84 29.52 27.78
N LYS A 410 30.67 30.85 27.86
CA LYS A 410 29.48 31.49 28.48
C LYS A 410 28.16 31.03 27.88
N TRP A 411 28.11 30.83 26.56
CA TRP A 411 26.88 30.41 25.88
C TRP A 411 26.59 28.92 26.08
N ASN A 412 27.62 28.10 26.17
CA ASN A 412 27.48 26.70 26.51
C ASN A 412 26.94 26.54 27.94
N LEU A 413 27.34 27.43 28.86
CA LEU A 413 26.83 27.46 30.24
C LEU A 413 25.42 28.08 30.35
N ILE A 414 25.11 29.14 29.61
CA ILE A 414 23.73 29.68 29.49
C ILE A 414 22.78 28.59 28.93
N SER A 415 23.27 27.74 28.03
CA SER A 415 22.47 26.62 27.52
C SER A 415 22.14 25.56 28.58
N LEU A 416 22.91 25.48 29.67
CA LEU A 416 22.65 24.58 30.79
C LEU A 416 21.50 25.10 31.68
N LEU A 417 21.08 26.37 31.56
CA LEU A 417 19.95 26.94 32.33
C LEU A 417 18.62 26.20 32.08
N LYS A 418 18.55 25.37 31.02
CA LYS A 418 17.45 24.42 30.78
C LYS A 418 17.22 23.42 31.92
N GLY A 419 18.26 23.09 32.68
CA GLY A 419 18.19 22.16 33.80
C GLY A 419 17.68 22.76 35.11
N ILE A 420 17.42 24.07 35.17
CA ILE A 420 16.90 24.78 36.36
C ILE A 420 15.36 24.71 36.39
N PRO A 421 14.70 24.55 37.55
CA PRO A 421 13.24 24.59 37.67
C PRO A 421 12.57 25.84 37.07
N GLY A 422 11.36 25.68 36.51
CA GLY A 422 10.70 26.70 35.68
C GLY A 422 10.43 28.07 36.34
N GLU A 423 10.19 28.10 37.65
CA GLU A 423 9.93 29.34 38.40
C GLU A 423 11.18 30.22 38.53
N GLU A 424 12.37 29.61 38.65
CA GLU A 424 13.66 30.30 38.71
C GLU A 424 14.25 30.54 37.32
N ARG A 425 13.79 29.77 36.31
CA ARG A 425 14.36 29.75 34.96
C ARG A 425 14.20 31.07 34.22
N VAL A 426 13.00 31.65 34.18
CA VAL A 426 12.76 32.92 33.46
C VAL A 426 13.53 34.08 34.10
N PRO A 427 13.48 34.31 35.44
CA PRO A 427 14.29 35.35 36.07
C PRO A 427 15.80 35.15 35.89
N THR A 428 16.31 33.92 36.02
CA THR A 428 17.76 33.63 35.88
C THR A 428 18.23 33.81 34.43
N LEU A 429 17.40 33.43 33.46
CA LEU A 429 17.69 33.63 32.03
C LEU A 429 17.68 35.11 31.66
N THR A 430 16.65 35.84 32.10
CA THR A 430 16.57 37.29 31.90
C THR A 430 17.78 37.99 32.52
N ALA A 431 18.15 37.66 33.76
CA ALA A 431 19.32 38.24 34.42
C ALA A 431 20.65 37.88 33.73
N ALA A 432 20.81 36.65 33.24
CA ALA A 432 21.99 36.23 32.48
C ALA A 432 22.10 36.99 31.15
N VAL A 433 20.98 37.18 30.43
CA VAL A 433 20.93 37.92 29.17
C VAL A 433 21.16 39.42 29.40
N GLU A 434 20.55 40.01 30.42
CA GLU A 434 20.79 41.42 30.81
C GLU A 434 22.25 41.68 31.20
N HIS A 435 22.95 40.69 31.77
CA HIS A 435 24.36 40.80 32.13
C HIS A 435 25.29 40.66 30.92
N VAL A 436 24.99 39.75 29.99
CA VAL A 436 25.86 39.44 28.84
C VAL A 436 25.58 40.36 27.64
N ALA A 437 24.33 40.71 27.35
CA ALA A 437 23.95 41.47 26.14
C ALA A 437 24.61 42.86 26.01
N PRO A 438 24.82 43.65 27.08
CA PRO A 438 25.53 44.93 26.99
C PRO A 438 27.01 44.81 26.65
N LEU A 439 27.63 43.64 26.91
CA LEU A 439 29.04 43.37 26.65
C LEU A 439 29.33 42.99 25.18
N MET A 440 28.29 42.95 24.34
CA MET A 440 28.37 42.46 22.96
C MET A 440 28.26 43.58 21.92
N GLU A 441 28.93 43.38 20.78
CA GLU A 441 28.71 44.16 19.56
C GLU A 441 27.29 43.96 19.01
N GLU A 442 26.75 44.96 18.32
CA GLU A 442 25.34 45.04 17.93
C GLU A 442 24.86 43.86 17.06
N LEU A 443 25.70 43.42 16.12
CA LEU A 443 25.39 42.29 15.22
C LEU A 443 25.42 40.94 15.97
N GLU A 444 26.43 40.74 16.82
CA GLU A 444 26.60 39.53 17.62
C GLU A 444 25.46 39.40 18.65
N ARG A 445 25.02 40.54 19.21
CA ARG A 445 23.87 40.63 20.11
C ARG A 445 22.61 40.08 19.47
N TRP A 446 22.30 40.46 18.23
CA TRP A 446 21.10 39.98 17.54
C TRP A 446 21.15 38.48 17.26
N GLU A 447 22.29 37.97 16.77
CA GLU A 447 22.43 36.56 16.41
C GLU A 447 22.33 35.66 17.64
N GLN A 448 22.95 36.02 18.76
CA GLN A 448 22.87 35.22 19.98
C GLN A 448 21.51 35.34 20.68
N VAL A 449 20.86 36.50 20.66
CA VAL A 449 19.49 36.64 21.16
C VAL A 449 18.53 35.80 20.32
N LEU A 450 18.61 35.84 18.99
CA LEU A 450 17.78 35.01 18.11
C LEU A 450 18.09 33.51 18.28
N ARG A 451 19.35 33.15 18.56
CA ARG A 451 19.76 31.77 18.88
C ARG A 451 19.22 31.31 20.24
N LEU A 452 19.19 32.20 21.23
CA LEU A 452 18.57 31.92 22.53
C LEU A 452 17.06 31.72 22.36
N MET A 453 16.43 32.60 21.57
CA MET A 453 15.01 32.60 21.30
C MET A 453 14.52 31.40 20.50
N SER A 454 15.30 30.95 19.51
CA SER A 454 14.99 29.70 18.79
C SER A 454 15.06 28.47 19.68
N ASN A 455 15.82 28.54 20.78
CA ASN A 455 15.88 27.48 21.77
C ASN A 455 14.83 27.64 22.89
N LEU A 456 14.21 28.82 23.09
CA LEU A 456 13.18 29.11 24.13
C LEU A 456 12.09 28.04 24.26
N PRO A 457 11.50 27.55 23.16
CA PRO A 457 10.55 26.44 23.25
C PRO A 457 11.19 25.24 23.95
N GLY A 458 12.42 24.87 23.59
CA GLY A 458 13.26 23.83 24.20
C GLY A 458 13.35 23.89 25.73
N TYR A 459 13.35 25.08 26.30
CA TYR A 459 13.51 25.32 27.74
C TYR A 459 12.21 25.18 28.54
N GLY A 460 11.17 24.52 28.03
CA GLY A 460 9.99 24.13 28.81
C GLY A 460 9.32 25.29 29.58
N ILE A 461 9.24 26.47 28.98
CA ILE A 461 8.61 27.65 29.57
C ILE A 461 7.09 27.40 29.63
N PRO A 462 6.48 27.31 30.82
CA PRO A 462 5.21 26.58 31.00
C PRO A 462 3.93 27.35 30.64
N SER A 463 3.97 28.54 30.05
CA SER A 463 2.74 29.24 29.63
C SER A 463 2.89 30.04 28.34
N SER A 464 1.80 30.09 27.55
CA SER A 464 1.68 30.96 26.38
C SER A 464 1.91 32.43 26.72
N GLU A 465 1.52 32.84 27.94
CA GLU A 465 1.69 34.20 28.45
C GLU A 465 3.17 34.52 28.70
N ASN A 466 3.94 33.58 29.29
CA ASN A 466 5.38 33.76 29.50
C ASN A 466 6.16 33.81 28.19
N PHE A 467 5.74 33.03 27.18
CA PHE A 467 6.35 33.10 25.85
C PHE A 467 6.12 34.47 25.20
N TRP A 468 4.87 34.94 25.14
CA TRP A 468 4.57 36.23 24.52
C TRP A 468 5.12 37.41 25.33
N THR A 469 5.17 37.33 26.66
CA THR A 469 5.81 38.34 27.52
C THR A 469 7.31 38.42 27.29
N LEU A 470 7.99 37.28 27.20
CA LEU A 470 9.42 37.22 26.89
C LEU A 470 9.70 37.66 25.44
N ALA A 471 8.82 37.31 24.50
CA ALA A 471 8.91 37.74 23.11
C ALA A 471 8.72 39.25 22.96
N ASP A 472 7.78 39.85 23.68
CA ASP A 472 7.62 41.31 23.72
C ASP A 472 8.82 41.99 24.38
N SER A 473 9.34 41.43 25.48
CA SER A 473 10.51 41.98 26.20
C SER A 473 11.79 41.92 25.37
N LEU A 474 11.98 40.84 24.60
CA LEU A 474 13.12 40.66 23.70
C LEU A 474 12.93 41.39 22.36
N GLY A 475 11.69 41.58 21.92
CA GLY A 475 11.32 42.29 20.69
C GLY A 475 11.74 43.77 20.69
N VAL A 476 11.84 44.40 21.87
CA VAL A 476 12.38 45.76 22.03
C VAL A 476 13.85 45.86 21.59
N TRP A 477 14.60 44.75 21.65
CA TRP A 477 16.02 44.69 21.30
C TRP A 477 16.29 44.24 19.86
N LEU A 478 15.25 43.94 19.08
CA LEU A 478 15.36 43.41 17.72
C LEU A 478 14.86 44.42 16.67
N PRO A 479 15.65 44.75 15.64
CA PRO A 479 15.23 45.66 14.58
C PRO A 479 14.28 44.94 13.60
N MET A 480 12.97 44.93 13.87
CA MET A 480 11.96 44.24 13.06
C MET A 480 11.84 44.74 11.62
N GLU A 481 12.42 45.89 11.29
CA GLU A 481 12.54 46.37 9.90
C GLU A 481 13.50 45.50 9.07
N ASN A 482 14.46 44.83 9.71
CA ASN A 482 15.44 43.97 9.06
C ASN A 482 14.80 42.64 8.58
N PRO A 483 14.84 42.32 7.26
CA PRO A 483 14.24 41.11 6.71
C PRO A 483 14.79 39.80 7.31
N ARG A 484 16.08 39.75 7.66
CA ARG A 484 16.69 38.55 8.29
C ARG A 484 16.15 38.31 9.69
N VAL A 485 15.98 39.38 10.47
CA VAL A 485 15.39 39.31 11.82
C VAL A 485 13.93 38.86 11.71
N ARG A 486 13.15 39.41 10.77
CA ARG A 486 11.76 38.97 10.50
C ARG A 486 11.68 37.50 10.13
N GLN A 487 12.55 37.02 9.25
CA GLN A 487 12.56 35.62 8.82
C GLN A 487 12.88 34.66 9.97
N GLN A 488 13.90 34.97 10.78
CA GLN A 488 14.25 34.16 11.96
C GLN A 488 13.15 34.22 13.02
N TRP A 489 12.56 35.38 13.25
CA TRP A 489 11.44 35.55 14.16
C TRP A 489 10.21 34.73 13.77
N SER A 490 9.83 34.77 12.50
CA SER A 490 8.75 33.93 11.96
C SER A 490 8.98 32.44 12.24
N SER A 491 10.24 31.99 12.09
CA SER A 491 10.64 30.61 12.41
C SER A 491 10.49 30.28 13.90
N ILE A 492 10.82 31.23 14.79
CA ILE A 492 10.71 31.08 16.25
C ILE A 492 9.25 31.03 16.69
N VAL A 493 8.43 31.96 16.22
CA VAL A 493 6.98 31.98 16.49
C VAL A 493 6.33 30.69 15.99
N ASN A 494 6.72 30.22 14.81
CA ASN A 494 6.26 28.93 14.31
C ASN A 494 6.65 27.75 15.18
N ALA A 495 7.89 27.71 15.67
CA ALA A 495 8.33 26.65 16.56
C ALA A 495 7.51 26.66 17.87
N ALA A 496 7.21 27.84 18.40
CA ALA A 496 6.47 28.01 19.65
C ALA A 496 4.99 27.62 19.52
N VAL A 497 4.31 28.11 18.48
CA VAL A 497 2.89 27.83 18.21
C VAL A 497 2.67 26.36 17.86
N THR A 498 3.52 25.79 17.00
CA THR A 498 3.30 24.45 16.43
C THR A 498 3.67 23.33 17.40
N TYR A 499 4.76 23.48 18.16
CA TYR A 499 5.32 22.35 18.91
C TYR A 499 5.02 22.38 20.41
N ARG A 500 4.62 23.52 21.00
CA ARG A 500 4.59 23.65 22.48
C ARG A 500 3.33 24.29 23.06
N GLY A 501 2.24 24.34 22.29
CA GLY A 501 0.91 24.71 22.80
C GLY A 501 0.77 26.20 23.16
N VAL A 502 1.62 27.06 22.58
CA VAL A 502 1.43 28.52 22.67
C VAL A 502 0.18 28.90 21.89
N SER A 503 -0.71 29.68 22.51
CA SER A 503 -1.96 30.10 21.87
C SER A 503 -1.66 30.92 20.63
N ALA A 504 -2.28 30.53 19.50
CA ALA A 504 -2.18 31.23 18.23
C ALA A 504 -3.10 32.45 18.14
N GLY A 505 -3.98 32.69 19.12
CA GLY A 505 -4.85 33.86 19.15
C GLY A 505 -4.08 35.19 19.16
N PRO A 506 -3.19 35.41 20.16
CA PRO A 506 -2.34 36.60 20.21
C PRO A 506 -1.42 36.78 19.00
N MET A 507 -1.12 35.70 18.26
CA MET A 507 -0.34 35.77 17.02
C MET A 507 -1.10 36.54 15.93
N LEU A 508 -2.43 36.38 15.80
CA LEU A 508 -3.21 37.12 14.79
C LEU A 508 -3.21 38.63 15.09
N ASP A 509 -3.33 39.01 16.37
CA ASP A 509 -3.26 40.40 16.80
C ASP A 509 -1.84 40.96 16.72
N TRP A 510 -0.82 40.12 16.88
CA TRP A 510 0.59 40.48 16.67
C TRP A 510 0.89 40.68 15.18
N LEU A 511 0.40 39.79 14.31
CA LEU A 511 0.51 39.92 12.85
C LEU A 511 -0.18 41.20 12.36
N ALA A 512 -1.37 41.52 12.89
CA ALA A 512 -2.06 42.76 12.59
C ALA A 512 -1.31 44.02 13.07
N ARG A 513 -0.49 43.93 14.14
CA ARG A 513 0.29 45.04 14.70
C ARG A 513 1.64 45.27 14.03
N TYR A 514 2.34 44.21 13.65
CA TYR A 514 3.74 44.28 13.22
C TYR A 514 3.98 43.80 11.77
N GLY A 515 2.95 43.35 11.04
CA GLY A 515 3.12 42.87 9.67
C GLY A 515 1.99 43.33 8.73
N LEU A 516 2.37 43.66 7.49
CA LEU A 516 1.70 43.24 6.22
C LEU A 516 1.88 44.21 5.03
N ASP A 517 2.86 45.11 5.06
CA ASP A 517 3.06 46.01 3.90
C ASP A 517 3.96 45.44 2.79
N GLU A 518 4.79 44.41 3.02
CA GLU A 518 5.65 43.80 1.97
C GLU A 518 5.90 42.30 2.19
N GLU A 519 6.15 41.58 1.09
CA GLU A 519 6.45 40.14 0.94
C GLU A 519 7.11 39.48 2.17
N TRP A 520 6.28 38.88 3.03
CA TRP A 520 6.77 38.00 4.08
C TRP A 520 7.11 36.63 3.48
N PRO A 521 8.20 35.97 3.91
CA PRO A 521 8.53 34.61 3.53
C PRO A 521 7.64 33.57 4.25
N PHE A 522 6.30 33.71 4.16
CA PHE A 522 5.31 32.84 4.81
C PHE A 522 5.19 31.45 4.17
N GLN A 523 5.80 31.23 3.00
CA GLN A 523 5.54 30.05 2.17
C GLN A 523 5.87 28.69 2.82
N TRP A 524 6.66 28.64 3.91
CA TRP A 524 7.28 27.38 4.35
C TRP A 524 6.74 26.77 5.65
N ASN A 525 5.84 27.43 6.39
CA ASN A 525 5.48 26.95 7.75
C ASN A 525 4.04 27.17 8.23
N MET A 526 3.12 27.63 7.37
CA MET A 526 1.72 27.83 7.75
C MET A 526 0.99 26.57 8.26
N ASN A 527 1.43 25.38 7.82
CA ASN A 527 0.85 24.11 8.22
C ASN A 527 0.82 23.92 9.75
N GLY A 528 1.82 24.44 10.45
CA GLY A 528 1.88 24.40 11.91
C GLY A 528 0.89 25.36 12.58
N TRP A 529 0.79 26.59 12.06
CA TRP A 529 -0.12 27.61 12.57
C TRP A 529 -1.59 27.25 12.37
N LEU A 530 -1.94 26.80 11.17
CA LEU A 530 -3.32 26.42 10.86
C LEU A 530 -3.84 25.34 11.81
N ARG A 531 -3.00 24.41 12.27
CA ARG A 531 -3.38 23.39 13.27
C ARG A 531 -3.68 23.98 14.65
N ALA A 532 -2.98 25.05 15.03
CA ALA A 532 -3.11 25.70 16.33
C ALA A 532 -4.26 26.72 16.39
N LEU A 533 -4.80 27.14 15.24
CA LEU A 533 -5.95 28.04 15.16
C LEU A 533 -7.28 27.29 15.31
N SER A 534 -8.26 27.92 15.98
CA SER A 534 -9.66 27.49 15.97
C SER A 534 -10.29 27.61 14.56
N PRO A 535 -11.41 26.90 14.27
CA PRO A 535 -12.08 26.99 12.97
C PRO A 535 -12.41 28.43 12.55
N GLU A 536 -12.94 29.24 13.47
CA GLU A 536 -13.27 30.64 13.21
C GLU A 536 -12.03 31.47 12.87
N GLN A 537 -10.90 31.20 13.56
CA GLN A 537 -9.62 31.86 13.29
C GLN A 537 -8.99 31.42 11.97
N ARG A 538 -9.18 30.15 11.54
CA ARG A 538 -8.73 29.68 10.22
C ARG A 538 -9.54 30.32 9.11
N LEU A 539 -10.86 30.38 9.25
CA LEU A 539 -11.74 31.05 8.29
C LEU A 539 -11.38 32.54 8.20
N ARG A 540 -11.15 33.20 9.34
CA ARG A 540 -10.71 34.60 9.37
C ARG A 540 -9.35 34.80 8.68
N LEU A 541 -8.37 33.92 8.95
CA LEU A 541 -7.07 33.95 8.27
C LEU A 541 -7.24 33.83 6.75
N MET A 542 -8.11 32.93 6.28
CA MET A 542 -8.36 32.73 4.86
C MET A 542 -9.12 33.89 4.22
N VAL A 543 -10.21 34.35 4.82
CA VAL A 543 -11.06 35.38 4.22
C VAL A 543 -10.39 36.75 4.26
N GLU A 544 -9.76 37.12 5.38
CA GLU A 544 -9.19 38.46 5.56
C GLU A 544 -7.78 38.59 5.00
N PHE A 545 -6.98 37.51 5.04
CA PHE A 545 -5.57 37.59 4.71
C PHE A 545 -5.16 36.82 3.45
N SER A 546 -6.01 35.97 2.86
CA SER A 546 -5.65 35.22 1.64
C SER A 546 -5.17 36.10 0.48
N PRO A 547 -5.87 37.20 0.10
CA PRO A 547 -5.42 38.03 -1.01
C PRO A 547 -4.06 38.69 -0.77
N ARG A 548 -3.67 38.90 0.50
CA ARG A 548 -2.42 39.58 0.89
C ARG A 548 -1.27 38.61 1.17
N ILE A 549 -1.57 37.42 1.72
CA ILE A 549 -0.56 36.41 2.09
C ILE A 549 -0.13 35.60 0.88
N PHE A 550 -1.05 35.26 -0.03
CA PHE A 550 -0.75 34.34 -1.13
C PHE A 550 -0.50 35.02 -2.46
N GLY A 551 -0.90 36.29 -2.63
CA GLY A 551 -0.75 37.00 -3.91
C GLY A 551 -1.29 36.16 -5.07
N ASP A 552 -0.50 36.03 -6.14
CA ASP A 552 -0.81 35.21 -7.33
C ASP A 552 -0.54 33.69 -7.13
N HIS A 553 -0.09 33.25 -5.94
CA HIS A 553 0.27 31.85 -5.69
C HIS A 553 -0.93 30.98 -5.29
N GLU A 554 -1.94 30.95 -6.16
CA GLU A 554 -3.18 30.18 -6.01
C GLU A 554 -2.94 28.68 -5.75
N SER A 555 -1.87 28.10 -6.29
CA SER A 555 -1.49 26.70 -6.08
C SER A 555 -1.19 26.35 -4.62
N ASN A 556 -0.71 27.31 -3.83
CA ASN A 556 -0.40 27.09 -2.42
C ASN A 556 -1.67 27.04 -1.57
N ILE A 557 -2.67 27.85 -1.89
CA ILE A 557 -3.98 27.81 -1.21
C ILE A 557 -4.68 26.47 -1.46
N ALA A 558 -4.67 26.02 -2.71
CA ALA A 558 -5.20 24.73 -3.10
C ALA A 558 -4.53 23.57 -2.34
N ALA A 559 -3.18 23.57 -2.27
CA ALA A 559 -2.44 22.58 -1.50
C ALA A 559 -2.82 22.56 -0.01
N LEU A 560 -3.03 23.74 0.59
CA LEU A 560 -3.44 23.87 2.00
C LEU A 560 -4.86 23.32 2.24
N ILE A 561 -5.81 23.55 1.35
CA ILE A 561 -7.15 22.99 1.47
C ILE A 561 -7.11 21.45 1.33
N ARG A 562 -6.31 20.94 0.38
CA ARG A 562 -6.12 19.48 0.17
C ARG A 562 -5.45 18.79 1.35
N GLU A 563 -4.41 19.37 1.95
CA GLU A 563 -3.57 18.77 2.99
C GLU A 563 -4.18 18.66 4.41
N ARG A 564 -5.50 18.86 4.55
CA ARG A 564 -6.35 18.56 5.75
C ARG A 564 -6.59 19.71 6.74
N TYR A 565 -6.36 20.98 6.39
CA TYR A 565 -6.43 22.09 7.37
C TYR A 565 -7.81 22.74 7.58
N LEU A 566 -8.77 22.48 6.69
CA LEU A 566 -10.21 22.80 6.87
C LEU A 566 -11.01 21.51 7.03
N PRO A 567 -11.04 20.89 8.22
CA PRO A 567 -11.70 19.61 8.36
C PRO A 567 -13.19 19.70 8.62
N ASP A 568 -13.68 20.80 9.17
CA ASP A 568 -15.08 20.93 9.54
C ASP A 568 -15.92 21.48 8.40
N ARG A 569 -17.10 20.91 8.29
CA ARG A 569 -18.11 21.23 7.28
C ARG A 569 -18.43 22.73 7.28
N THR A 570 -18.63 23.34 8.44
CA THR A 570 -19.01 24.75 8.59
C THR A 570 -18.01 25.70 7.93
N SER A 571 -16.70 25.48 8.12
CA SER A 571 -15.67 26.33 7.52
C SER A 571 -15.60 26.18 6.01
N LEU A 572 -15.81 24.97 5.48
CA LEU A 572 -15.86 24.73 4.03
C LEU A 572 -17.12 25.35 3.40
N GLU A 573 -18.27 25.24 4.06
CA GLU A 573 -19.53 25.86 3.63
C GLU A 573 -19.40 27.39 3.60
N GLY A 574 -18.83 27.98 4.66
CA GLY A 574 -18.56 29.42 4.72
C GLY A 574 -17.60 29.89 3.62
N ALA A 575 -16.57 29.11 3.31
CA ALA A 575 -15.63 29.44 2.23
C ALA A 575 -16.31 29.45 0.85
N ILE A 576 -17.24 28.53 0.58
CA ILE A 576 -18.01 28.46 -0.67
C ILE A 576 -18.97 29.65 -0.79
N GLN A 577 -19.63 30.03 0.30
CA GLN A 577 -20.65 31.09 0.30
C GLN A 577 -20.05 32.51 0.31
N ASP A 578 -18.85 32.72 0.86
CA ASP A 578 -18.27 34.06 0.96
C ASP A 578 -17.82 34.58 -0.42
N THR A 579 -18.50 35.64 -0.87
CA THR A 579 -18.19 36.34 -2.12
C THR A 579 -16.78 36.93 -2.19
N ARG A 580 -16.09 37.08 -1.05
CA ARG A 580 -14.69 37.54 -0.95
C ARG A 580 -13.67 36.41 -1.10
N SER A 581 -14.08 35.14 -0.94
CA SER A 581 -13.23 33.99 -1.23
C SER A 581 -12.85 33.98 -2.71
N SER A 582 -11.59 33.65 -3.02
CA SER A 582 -11.17 33.45 -4.40
C SER A 582 -11.84 32.22 -5.03
N ASP A 583 -11.92 32.17 -6.36
CA ASP A 583 -12.53 31.07 -7.09
C ASP A 583 -11.86 29.71 -6.76
N VAL A 584 -10.53 29.73 -6.60
CA VAL A 584 -9.73 28.57 -6.17
C VAL A 584 -10.15 28.05 -4.80
N VAL A 585 -10.36 28.94 -3.84
CA VAL A 585 -10.82 28.56 -2.49
C VAL A 585 -12.19 27.88 -2.56
N ARG A 586 -13.12 28.44 -3.34
CA ARG A 586 -14.47 27.88 -3.45
C ARG A 586 -14.48 26.50 -4.10
N VAL A 587 -13.73 26.32 -5.19
CA VAL A 587 -13.64 25.04 -5.93
C VAL A 587 -13.00 23.95 -5.06
N GLU A 588 -11.87 24.25 -4.42
CA GLU A 588 -11.18 23.28 -3.55
C GLU A 588 -11.98 22.98 -2.28
N ALA A 589 -12.70 23.96 -1.72
CA ALA A 589 -13.60 23.72 -0.59
C ALA A 589 -14.77 22.80 -0.98
N ALA A 590 -15.36 23.00 -2.16
CA ALA A 590 -16.41 22.14 -2.70
C ALA A 590 -15.91 20.71 -2.94
N GLU A 591 -14.73 20.54 -3.52
CA GLU A 591 -14.10 19.23 -3.74
C GLU A 591 -13.85 18.52 -2.42
N ARG A 592 -13.42 19.28 -1.41
CA ARG A 592 -13.17 18.73 -0.08
C ARG A 592 -14.45 18.31 0.64
N LEU A 593 -15.54 19.06 0.48
CA LEU A 593 -16.85 18.66 1.01
C LEU A 593 -17.34 17.37 0.35
N LEU A 594 -17.27 17.26 -0.98
CA LEU A 594 -17.72 16.07 -1.70
C LEU A 594 -16.89 14.82 -1.37
N THR A 595 -15.58 14.97 -1.16
CA THR A 595 -14.70 13.83 -0.82
C THR A 595 -14.80 13.38 0.63
N ARG A 596 -15.26 14.23 1.56
CA ARG A 596 -15.28 13.92 3.01
C ARG A 596 -16.67 13.67 3.58
N VAL A 597 -17.69 14.34 3.05
CA VAL A 597 -19.07 14.16 3.52
C VAL A 597 -19.65 12.98 2.74
N HIS A 598 -19.91 11.87 3.44
CA HIS A 598 -20.39 10.60 2.85
C HIS A 598 -21.68 10.71 2.03
N ASP A 599 -22.38 11.86 2.06
CA ASP A 599 -23.62 12.08 1.31
C ASP A 599 -23.38 12.51 -0.15
N GLY A 600 -22.15 12.85 -0.54
CA GLY A 600 -21.79 13.18 -1.93
C GLY A 600 -22.60 14.33 -2.55
N ARG A 601 -23.16 15.22 -1.71
CA ARG A 601 -24.07 16.30 -2.12
C ARG A 601 -23.63 17.63 -1.51
N LEU A 602 -23.39 18.62 -2.36
CA LEU A 602 -23.41 20.03 -1.99
C LEU A 602 -24.86 20.54 -1.82
N ASP A 603 -25.03 21.69 -1.17
CA ASP A 603 -26.32 22.38 -1.22
C ASP A 603 -26.53 22.97 -2.63
N GLU A 604 -27.75 22.86 -3.17
CA GLU A 604 -28.08 23.37 -4.50
C GLU A 604 -28.00 24.90 -4.55
N ASP A 605 -28.23 25.58 -3.43
CA ASP A 605 -28.13 27.03 -3.31
C ASP A 605 -26.69 27.56 -3.53
N TRP A 606 -25.68 26.69 -3.43
CA TRP A 606 -24.27 27.06 -3.64
C TRP A 606 -23.83 26.92 -5.10
N LEU A 607 -24.58 26.15 -5.90
CA LEU A 607 -24.20 25.85 -7.29
C LEU A 607 -24.07 27.10 -8.17
N PRO A 608 -24.91 28.15 -8.05
CA PRO A 608 -24.72 29.39 -8.80
C PRO A 608 -23.38 30.08 -8.54
N ALA A 609 -22.94 30.13 -7.27
CA ALA A 609 -21.65 30.72 -6.91
C ALA A 609 -20.48 29.85 -7.39
N LEU A 610 -20.62 28.52 -7.28
CA LEU A 610 -19.60 27.57 -7.74
C LEU A 610 -19.49 27.50 -9.26
N ALA A 611 -20.59 27.65 -10.01
CA ALA A 611 -20.60 27.55 -11.46
C ALA A 611 -19.56 28.48 -12.09
N ARG A 612 -19.52 29.75 -11.66
CA ARG A 612 -18.52 30.72 -12.13
C ARG A 612 -17.11 30.35 -11.72
N SER A 613 -16.95 30.03 -10.43
CA SER A 613 -15.63 29.69 -9.88
C SER A 613 -15.01 28.46 -10.55
N ILE A 614 -15.82 27.49 -10.98
CA ILE A 614 -15.35 26.27 -11.64
C ILE A 614 -14.69 26.56 -12.99
N TYR A 615 -15.30 27.36 -13.88
CA TYR A 615 -14.66 27.67 -15.18
C TYR A 615 -13.60 28.78 -15.08
N ALA A 616 -13.65 29.61 -14.04
CA ALA A 616 -12.62 30.59 -13.72
C ALA A 616 -11.35 29.93 -13.13
N TYR A 617 -11.49 28.73 -12.56
CA TYR A 617 -10.41 27.96 -11.95
C TYR A 617 -9.30 27.60 -12.95
N ARG A 618 -8.08 28.09 -12.73
CA ARG A 618 -6.91 27.79 -13.59
C ARG A 618 -5.60 27.40 -12.85
N PRO A 619 -5.52 26.26 -12.15
CA PRO A 619 -4.21 25.75 -11.74
C PRO A 619 -3.83 24.47 -12.51
N GLY A 620 -2.85 24.58 -13.41
CA GLY A 620 -1.91 23.48 -13.68
C GLY A 620 -2.41 22.20 -14.40
N SER A 621 -3.40 22.28 -15.29
CA SER A 621 -3.68 21.28 -16.36
C SER A 621 -4.44 19.97 -16.05
N SER A 622 -5.19 19.89 -14.95
CA SER A 622 -6.34 18.97 -14.86
C SER A 622 -7.60 19.78 -14.58
N GLN A 623 -8.53 19.82 -15.54
CA GLN A 623 -9.80 20.51 -15.40
C GLN A 623 -10.53 20.08 -14.11
N PRO A 624 -11.46 20.88 -13.57
CA PRO A 624 -12.31 20.53 -12.42
C PRO A 624 -13.28 19.35 -12.69
N GLU A 625 -12.98 18.51 -13.69
CA GLU A 625 -13.70 17.27 -14.01
C GLU A 625 -13.85 16.38 -12.78
N GLY A 626 -12.81 16.24 -11.94
CA GLY A 626 -12.89 15.42 -10.72
C GLY A 626 -13.97 15.93 -9.75
N LEU A 627 -14.05 17.26 -9.55
CA LEU A 627 -15.08 17.88 -8.73
C LEU A 627 -16.47 17.58 -9.30
N VAL A 628 -16.67 17.84 -10.59
CA VAL A 628 -18.00 17.71 -11.21
C VAL A 628 -18.42 16.25 -11.32
N GLN A 629 -17.50 15.32 -11.59
CA GLN A 629 -17.77 13.88 -11.58
C GLN A 629 -18.17 13.36 -10.20
N SER A 630 -17.65 13.98 -9.12
CA SER A 630 -18.02 13.63 -7.74
C SER A 630 -19.39 14.14 -7.29
N MET A 631 -20.00 15.06 -8.04
CA MET A 631 -21.36 15.56 -7.75
C MET A 631 -22.43 14.56 -8.18
N THR A 632 -23.63 14.66 -7.59
CA THR A 632 -24.78 13.87 -8.07
C THR A 632 -25.22 14.30 -9.48
N GLU A 633 -25.91 13.42 -10.19
CA GLU A 633 -26.43 13.69 -11.55
C GLU A 633 -27.27 14.97 -11.58
N ARG A 634 -28.20 15.12 -10.63
CA ARG A 634 -29.02 16.34 -10.48
C ARG A 634 -28.18 17.62 -10.34
N GLN A 635 -27.10 17.59 -9.55
CA GLN A 635 -26.24 18.75 -9.35
C GLN A 635 -25.41 19.09 -10.58
N ARG A 636 -24.91 18.06 -11.29
CA ARG A 636 -24.24 18.25 -12.58
C ARG A 636 -25.18 18.89 -13.58
N SER A 637 -26.44 18.46 -13.63
CA SER A 637 -27.45 19.00 -14.54
C SER A 637 -27.81 20.44 -14.20
N ILE A 638 -27.88 20.82 -12.91
CA ILE A 638 -28.06 22.21 -12.49
C ILE A 638 -26.84 23.06 -12.89
N LEU A 639 -25.61 22.63 -12.57
CA LEU A 639 -24.40 23.36 -12.95
C LEU A 639 -24.29 23.53 -14.45
N PHE A 640 -24.63 22.50 -15.22
CA PHE A 640 -24.57 22.58 -16.66
C PHE A 640 -25.59 23.57 -17.24
N LYS A 641 -26.83 23.58 -16.73
CA LYS A 641 -27.81 24.62 -17.10
C LYS A 641 -27.27 26.02 -16.80
N LEU A 642 -26.67 26.22 -15.63
CA LEU A 642 -26.05 27.48 -15.26
C LEU A 642 -24.93 27.87 -16.23
N TRP A 643 -24.06 26.93 -16.60
CA TRP A 643 -22.99 27.18 -17.56
C TRP A 643 -23.51 27.45 -18.96
N LEU A 644 -24.51 26.73 -19.45
CA LEU A 644 -25.11 26.96 -20.75
C LEU A 644 -25.65 28.39 -20.85
N SER A 645 -26.38 28.85 -19.84
CA SER A 645 -26.97 30.18 -19.82
C SER A 645 -25.96 31.30 -19.53
N ASP A 646 -24.80 30.97 -18.92
CA ASP A 646 -23.74 31.94 -18.62
C ASP A 646 -22.82 32.18 -19.83
N ARG A 647 -22.94 33.37 -20.44
CA ARG A 647 -22.12 33.79 -21.59
C ARG A 647 -20.64 34.02 -21.24
N GLU A 648 -20.30 34.12 -19.96
CA GLU A 648 -18.90 34.27 -19.51
C GLU A 648 -18.17 32.91 -19.45
N ALA A 649 -18.89 31.79 -19.37
CA ALA A 649 -18.29 30.46 -19.42
C ALA A 649 -17.62 30.26 -20.81
N PRO A 650 -16.37 29.77 -20.91
CA PRO A 650 -15.77 29.50 -22.21
C PRO A 650 -16.47 28.34 -22.94
N ASP A 651 -16.73 28.48 -24.25
CA ASP A 651 -17.41 27.44 -25.03
C ASP A 651 -16.68 26.09 -24.99
N GLY A 652 -15.34 26.10 -25.08
CA GLY A 652 -14.54 24.88 -24.97
C GLY A 652 -14.64 24.21 -23.60
N PHE A 653 -14.91 24.96 -22.52
CA PHE A 653 -15.20 24.39 -21.21
C PHE A 653 -16.59 23.75 -21.20
N VAL A 654 -17.62 24.47 -21.66
CA VAL A 654 -19.00 23.93 -21.69
C VAL A 654 -19.10 22.67 -22.54
N LEU A 655 -18.39 22.62 -23.67
CA LEU A 655 -18.36 21.45 -24.56
C LEU A 655 -17.60 20.25 -23.96
N ALA A 656 -16.60 20.50 -23.11
CA ALA A 656 -15.84 19.45 -22.43
C ALA A 656 -16.57 18.87 -21.22
N MET A 657 -17.45 19.64 -20.58
CA MET A 657 -18.31 19.12 -19.53
C MET A 657 -19.37 18.23 -20.18
N TYR A 658 -19.41 16.95 -19.79
CA TYR A 658 -20.19 15.88 -20.46
C TYR A 658 -21.51 15.51 -19.75
N PRO A 659 -22.56 16.35 -19.72
CA PRO A 659 -23.83 15.94 -19.14
C PRO A 659 -24.76 15.30 -20.18
N LEU A 660 -25.61 14.44 -19.65
CA LEU A 660 -26.81 13.98 -20.32
C LEU A 660 -27.79 15.15 -20.44
N ILE A 661 -28.34 15.40 -21.63
CA ILE A 661 -29.44 16.34 -21.79
C ILE A 661 -30.73 15.68 -21.29
N GLU A 662 -31.22 16.13 -20.14
CA GLU A 662 -32.34 15.50 -19.42
C GLU A 662 -33.72 16.01 -19.87
N ASP A 663 -33.79 17.26 -20.32
CA ASP A 663 -35.05 17.92 -20.65
C ASP A 663 -34.95 18.90 -21.82
N GLN A 664 -36.12 19.32 -22.29
CA GLN A 664 -36.26 20.21 -23.44
C GLN A 664 -35.62 21.58 -23.18
N SER A 665 -35.70 22.09 -21.95
CA SER A 665 -35.13 23.40 -21.61
C SER A 665 -33.61 23.39 -21.76
N MET A 666 -32.95 22.31 -21.35
CA MET A 666 -31.51 22.16 -21.52
C MET A 666 -31.13 22.04 -22.99
N LEU A 667 -31.91 21.29 -23.79
CA LEU A 667 -31.70 21.22 -25.23
C LEU A 667 -31.85 22.61 -25.89
N ASP A 668 -32.86 23.38 -25.51
CA ASP A 668 -33.11 24.71 -26.06
C ASP A 668 -31.95 25.66 -25.75
N GLU A 669 -31.40 25.63 -24.53
CA GLU A 669 -30.20 26.39 -24.14
C GLU A 669 -28.95 25.95 -24.92
N VAL A 670 -28.76 24.64 -25.14
CA VAL A 670 -27.68 24.12 -25.99
C VAL A 670 -27.82 24.65 -27.42
N LEU A 671 -29.03 24.62 -27.99
CA LEU A 671 -29.27 25.11 -29.35
C LEU A 671 -29.15 26.64 -29.46
N GLN A 672 -29.47 27.37 -28.40
CA GLN A 672 -29.30 28.83 -28.33
C GLN A 672 -27.84 29.22 -28.23
N ARG A 673 -27.04 28.46 -27.47
CA ARG A 673 -25.61 28.71 -27.28
C ARG A 673 -24.77 28.22 -28.47
N PHE A 674 -25.07 27.02 -28.95
CA PHE A 674 -24.43 26.34 -30.07
C PHE A 674 -25.46 26.09 -31.18
N PRO A 675 -25.75 27.10 -32.02
CA PRO A 675 -26.68 26.94 -33.13
C PRO A 675 -26.25 25.80 -34.05
N ARG A 676 -27.21 25.12 -34.68
CA ARG A 676 -26.99 23.96 -35.57
C ARG A 676 -25.88 24.21 -36.61
N ALA A 677 -25.88 25.40 -37.20
CA ALA A 677 -24.90 25.81 -38.21
C ALA A 677 -23.44 25.83 -37.70
N SER A 678 -23.20 25.92 -36.39
CA SER A 678 -21.85 25.89 -35.82
C SER A 678 -21.35 24.48 -35.50
N TRP A 679 -22.21 23.45 -35.57
CA TRP A 679 -21.87 22.10 -35.13
C TRP A 679 -20.79 21.46 -36.02
N SER A 680 -20.74 21.83 -37.30
CA SER A 680 -19.72 21.36 -38.22
C SER A 680 -18.30 21.82 -37.85
N ALA A 681 -18.16 22.94 -37.13
CA ALA A 681 -16.87 23.44 -36.68
C ALA A 681 -16.36 22.77 -35.39
N LEU A 682 -17.17 21.91 -34.75
CA LEU A 682 -16.83 21.25 -33.50
C LEU A 682 -16.15 19.90 -33.79
N GLU A 683 -14.85 19.82 -33.47
CA GLU A 683 -14.03 18.62 -33.62
C GLU A 683 -13.74 17.93 -32.28
N GLY A 684 -13.54 16.60 -32.33
CA GLY A 684 -13.05 15.80 -31.22
C GLY A 684 -14.02 15.65 -30.05
N GLU A 685 -13.52 15.86 -28.83
CA GLU A 685 -14.26 15.69 -27.58
C GLU A 685 -15.51 16.58 -27.48
N ASN A 686 -15.53 17.70 -28.19
CA ASN A 686 -16.66 18.61 -28.27
C ASN A 686 -17.91 18.00 -28.91
N GLN A 687 -17.79 16.84 -29.58
CA GLN A 687 -18.93 16.16 -30.20
C GLN A 687 -19.84 15.44 -29.20
N ARG A 688 -19.40 15.20 -27.95
CA ARG A 688 -20.20 14.43 -26.99
C ARG A 688 -21.44 15.18 -26.51
N LEU A 689 -21.35 16.50 -26.31
CA LEU A 689 -22.55 17.30 -25.96
C LEU A 689 -23.57 17.26 -27.11
N LEU A 690 -23.09 17.37 -28.36
CA LEU A 690 -23.94 17.28 -29.54
C LEU A 690 -24.56 15.89 -29.68
N GLN A 691 -23.79 14.84 -29.40
CA GLN A 691 -24.28 13.47 -29.35
C GLN A 691 -25.42 13.34 -28.33
N SER A 692 -25.26 13.89 -27.11
CA SER A 692 -26.33 13.86 -26.11
C SER A 692 -27.57 14.63 -26.55
N ALA A 693 -27.41 15.75 -27.28
CA ALA A 693 -28.53 16.53 -27.81
C ALA A 693 -29.32 15.76 -28.86
N VAL A 694 -28.58 15.03 -29.72
CA VAL A 694 -29.12 14.15 -30.73
C VAL A 694 -29.82 12.94 -30.11
N ASP A 695 -29.20 12.28 -29.13
CA ASP A 695 -29.76 11.14 -28.41
C ASP A 695 -31.07 11.53 -27.72
N PHE A 696 -31.11 12.69 -27.04
CA PHE A 696 -32.34 13.21 -26.44
C PHE A 696 -33.43 13.46 -27.48
N ALA A 697 -33.11 14.11 -28.60
CA ALA A 697 -34.08 14.39 -29.66
C ALA A 697 -34.61 13.09 -30.29
N VAL A 698 -33.76 12.08 -30.47
CA VAL A 698 -34.15 10.76 -30.97
C VAL A 698 -35.06 10.05 -29.97
N GLN A 699 -34.73 10.06 -28.68
CA GLN A 699 -35.55 9.48 -27.61
C GLN A 699 -36.94 10.13 -27.51
N ARG A 700 -37.01 11.45 -27.73
CA ARG A 700 -38.28 12.19 -27.76
C ARG A 700 -39.06 12.01 -29.07
N SER A 701 -38.54 11.24 -30.02
CA SER A 701 -39.18 10.95 -31.30
C SER A 701 -39.89 9.58 -31.32
N GLU A 702 -40.46 9.11 -30.21
CA GLU A 702 -41.18 7.82 -30.17
C GLU A 702 -42.42 7.84 -31.08
N GLU A 703 -43.29 8.84 -30.90
CA GLU A 703 -44.53 8.99 -31.67
C GLU A 703 -44.40 10.03 -32.80
N THR A 704 -43.72 11.14 -32.54
CA THR A 704 -43.62 12.28 -33.47
C THR A 704 -42.18 12.74 -33.60
N LEU A 705 -41.73 12.96 -34.84
CA LEU A 705 -40.36 13.38 -35.11
C LEU A 705 -40.03 14.69 -34.38
N HIS A 706 -38.97 14.71 -33.58
CA HIS A 706 -38.56 15.90 -32.84
C HIS A 706 -38.15 17.05 -33.80
N PRO A 707 -38.48 18.33 -33.51
CA PRO A 707 -38.17 19.47 -34.39
C PRO A 707 -36.67 19.64 -34.72
N LEU A 708 -35.78 19.09 -33.87
CA LEU A 708 -34.34 19.02 -34.16
C LEU A 708 -34.05 18.26 -35.45
N LEU A 709 -34.80 17.20 -35.72
CA LEU A 709 -34.57 16.25 -36.80
C LEU A 709 -35.43 16.54 -38.04
N GLN A 710 -36.42 17.44 -37.96
CA GLN A 710 -37.31 17.77 -39.08
C GLN A 710 -36.67 18.67 -40.15
N GLY A 711 -35.68 19.48 -39.77
CA GLY A 711 -35.06 20.50 -40.63
C GLY A 711 -34.13 19.95 -41.71
N ASP A 712 -33.48 20.85 -42.43
CA ASP A 712 -32.36 20.53 -43.32
C ASP A 712 -31.19 19.99 -42.50
N LEU A 713 -30.82 18.73 -42.76
CA LEU A 713 -29.72 18.08 -42.04
C LEU A 713 -28.36 18.39 -42.68
N SER A 714 -28.31 19.01 -43.86
CA SER A 714 -27.04 19.32 -44.53
C SER A 714 -26.14 20.27 -43.73
N GLU A 715 -26.71 21.05 -42.80
CA GLU A 715 -25.95 21.87 -41.84
C GLU A 715 -25.26 21.02 -40.74
N MET A 716 -25.64 19.76 -40.61
CA MET A 716 -25.26 18.82 -39.55
C MET A 716 -24.44 17.62 -40.06
N VAL A 717 -23.82 17.71 -41.24
CA VAL A 717 -23.12 16.57 -41.88
C VAL A 717 -22.14 15.87 -40.93
N ASN A 718 -21.42 16.61 -40.07
CA ASN A 718 -20.45 16.05 -39.14
C ASN A 718 -21.06 15.25 -37.98
N VAL A 719 -22.36 15.41 -37.70
CA VAL A 719 -23.08 14.64 -36.67
C VAL A 719 -23.96 13.54 -37.27
N TYR A 720 -23.94 13.32 -38.59
CA TYR A 720 -24.66 12.22 -39.23
C TYR A 720 -24.39 10.85 -38.61
N PRO A 721 -23.13 10.48 -38.30
CA PRO A 721 -22.85 9.19 -37.66
C PRO A 721 -23.50 9.09 -36.27
N ALA A 722 -23.56 10.19 -35.52
CA ALA A 722 -24.18 10.24 -34.20
C ALA A 722 -25.71 10.09 -34.30
N ILE A 723 -26.36 10.86 -35.19
CA ILE A 723 -27.82 10.76 -35.42
C ILE A 723 -28.19 9.35 -35.88
N ALA A 724 -27.48 8.81 -36.86
CA ALA A 724 -27.75 7.46 -37.34
C ALA A 724 -27.48 6.40 -36.28
N GLY A 725 -26.40 6.53 -35.49
CA GLY A 725 -26.11 5.65 -34.36
C GLY A 725 -27.25 5.63 -33.33
N ALA A 726 -27.72 6.82 -32.93
CA ALA A 726 -28.86 6.97 -32.03
C ALA A 726 -30.15 6.34 -32.60
N ILE A 727 -30.46 6.57 -33.88
CA ILE A 727 -31.62 5.96 -34.54
C ILE A 727 -31.48 4.44 -34.58
N SER A 728 -30.29 3.89 -34.82
CA SER A 728 -30.06 2.44 -34.84
C SER A 728 -30.34 1.78 -33.48
N ASN A 729 -30.16 2.51 -32.37
CA ASN A 729 -30.45 2.03 -31.02
C ASN A 729 -31.95 2.06 -30.69
N HIS A 730 -32.67 3.10 -31.11
CA HIS A 730 -34.09 3.30 -30.73
C HIS A 730 -35.10 2.78 -31.77
N ARG A 731 -34.80 2.94 -33.06
CA ARG A 731 -35.59 2.41 -34.20
C ARG A 731 -37.07 2.79 -34.21
N PHE A 732 -37.42 3.97 -33.70
CA PHE A 732 -38.81 4.44 -33.77
C PHE A 732 -39.26 4.65 -35.22
N PRO A 733 -40.46 4.20 -35.63
CA PRO A 733 -40.89 4.26 -37.03
C PRO A 733 -40.81 5.66 -37.66
N CYS A 734 -41.07 6.73 -36.88
CA CYS A 734 -41.00 8.10 -37.40
C CYS A 734 -39.56 8.59 -37.70
N LEU A 735 -38.53 7.88 -37.23
CA LEU A 735 -37.12 8.17 -37.47
C LEU A 735 -36.57 7.50 -38.73
N GLN A 736 -37.26 6.50 -39.29
CA GLN A 736 -36.81 5.82 -40.51
C GLN A 736 -36.56 6.80 -41.67
N PRO A 737 -37.47 7.75 -41.99
CA PRO A 737 -37.22 8.72 -43.07
C PRO A 737 -35.97 9.58 -42.81
N VAL A 738 -35.62 9.82 -41.55
CA VAL A 738 -34.41 10.56 -41.19
C VAL A 738 -33.17 9.72 -41.45
N ALA A 739 -33.16 8.44 -41.07
CA ALA A 739 -32.05 7.53 -41.36
C ALA A 739 -31.85 7.35 -42.88
N GLU A 740 -32.93 7.18 -43.64
CA GLU A 740 -32.90 7.09 -45.10
C GLU A 740 -32.37 8.38 -45.75
N ARG A 741 -32.76 9.55 -45.22
CA ARG A 741 -32.23 10.84 -45.68
C ARG A 741 -30.74 10.97 -45.40
N ILE A 742 -30.28 10.64 -44.19
CA ILE A 742 -28.85 10.64 -43.85
C ILE A 742 -28.09 9.70 -44.77
N LEU A 743 -28.60 8.49 -45.03
CA LEU A 743 -27.96 7.53 -45.93
C LEU A 743 -27.75 8.09 -47.34
N ARG A 744 -28.68 8.92 -47.83
CA ARG A 744 -28.61 9.58 -49.14
C ARG A 744 -27.67 10.78 -49.17
N GLU A 745 -27.71 11.62 -48.12
CA GLU A 745 -27.01 12.91 -48.07
C GLU A 745 -25.59 12.82 -47.50
N ALA A 746 -25.27 11.78 -46.72
CA ALA A 746 -23.95 11.60 -46.14
C ALA A 746 -22.87 11.51 -47.24
N PRO A 747 -21.66 12.04 -46.97
CA PRO A 747 -20.51 11.87 -47.87
C PRO A 747 -20.33 10.41 -48.28
N ASP A 748 -20.02 10.19 -49.55
CA ASP A 748 -19.95 8.84 -50.13
C ASP A 748 -18.64 8.12 -49.77
N ASN A 749 -18.49 7.81 -48.48
CA ASN A 749 -17.43 6.98 -47.93
C ASN A 749 -17.99 6.12 -46.78
N LEU A 750 -17.37 4.96 -46.55
CA LEU A 750 -17.84 4.03 -45.52
C LEU A 750 -17.90 4.67 -44.13
N ALA A 751 -16.90 5.47 -43.74
CA ALA A 751 -16.85 6.08 -42.40
C ALA A 751 -18.09 6.96 -42.10
N SER A 752 -18.61 7.65 -43.12
CA SER A 752 -19.77 8.55 -42.97
C SER A 752 -21.10 7.79 -43.08
N LYS A 753 -21.18 6.76 -43.94
CA LYS A 753 -22.43 6.05 -44.24
C LYS A 753 -22.70 4.82 -43.38
N ARG A 754 -21.68 4.24 -42.73
CA ARG A 754 -21.83 2.97 -42.00
C ARG A 754 -22.94 3.01 -40.95
N SER A 755 -22.97 4.02 -40.10
CA SER A 755 -24.03 4.16 -39.08
C SER A 755 -25.42 4.29 -39.71
N ALA A 756 -25.54 4.97 -40.85
CA ALA A 756 -26.81 5.13 -41.56
C ALA A 756 -27.28 3.82 -42.21
N ILE A 757 -26.36 3.03 -42.77
CA ILE A 757 -26.64 1.68 -43.29
C ILE A 757 -27.21 0.81 -42.16
N LEU A 758 -26.54 0.77 -41.00
CA LEU A 758 -26.98 -0.01 -39.84
C LEU A 758 -28.31 0.48 -39.29
N ALA A 759 -28.52 1.80 -39.23
CA ALA A 759 -29.78 2.40 -38.78
C ALA A 759 -30.95 2.02 -39.69
N VAL A 760 -30.77 2.13 -41.01
CA VAL A 760 -31.80 1.76 -42.00
C VAL A 760 -32.06 0.25 -41.95
N ALA A 761 -31.01 -0.58 -41.89
CA ALA A 761 -31.12 -2.03 -41.84
C ALA A 761 -31.96 -2.54 -40.67
N GLY A 762 -31.82 -1.90 -39.50
CA GLY A 762 -32.50 -2.29 -38.26
C GLY A 762 -34.04 -2.22 -38.30
N TYR A 763 -34.65 -1.60 -39.31
CA TYR A 763 -36.11 -1.54 -39.47
C TYR A 763 -36.71 -2.78 -40.17
N PHE A 764 -35.89 -3.62 -40.81
CA PHE A 764 -36.29 -4.89 -41.43
C PHE A 764 -37.53 -4.83 -42.37
N ASN A 765 -37.78 -3.69 -43.01
CA ASN A 765 -38.96 -3.49 -43.85
C ASN A 765 -38.60 -3.18 -45.32
N ALA A 766 -39.63 -3.10 -46.17
CA ALA A 766 -39.44 -2.91 -47.61
C ALA A 766 -38.85 -1.53 -47.97
N SER A 767 -39.19 -0.48 -47.21
CA SER A 767 -38.63 0.85 -47.44
C SER A 767 -37.13 0.87 -47.14
N ALA A 768 -36.72 0.28 -46.02
CA ALA A 768 -35.31 0.11 -45.66
C ALA A 768 -34.54 -0.67 -46.72
N ALA A 769 -35.09 -1.81 -47.18
CA ALA A 769 -34.49 -2.60 -48.26
C ALA A 769 -34.32 -1.79 -49.56
N ASN A 770 -35.32 -0.99 -49.93
CA ASN A 770 -35.24 -0.13 -51.12
C ASN A 770 -34.18 0.96 -50.97
N ALA A 771 -34.07 1.59 -49.80
CA ALA A 771 -33.06 2.61 -49.53
C ALA A 771 -31.63 2.04 -49.58
N LEU A 772 -31.42 0.84 -49.04
CA LEU A 772 -30.12 0.14 -49.11
C LEU A 772 -29.78 -0.27 -50.54
N LEU A 773 -30.75 -0.77 -51.31
CA LEU A 773 -30.57 -1.13 -52.71
C LEU A 773 -30.30 0.10 -53.59
N GLU A 774 -30.98 1.21 -53.34
CA GLU A 774 -30.70 2.48 -54.02
C GLU A 774 -29.27 2.95 -53.71
N THR A 775 -28.84 2.86 -52.45
CA THR A 775 -27.50 3.24 -52.02
C THR A 775 -26.43 2.35 -52.64
N SER A 776 -26.62 1.03 -52.67
CA SER A 776 -25.65 0.11 -53.29
C SER A 776 -25.53 0.33 -54.80
N ARG A 777 -26.59 0.82 -55.45
CA ARG A 777 -26.57 1.17 -56.87
C ARG A 777 -25.87 2.51 -57.15
N LEU A 778 -26.11 3.52 -56.30
CA LEU A 778 -25.64 4.90 -56.55
C LEU A 778 -24.24 5.19 -55.98
N SER A 779 -23.81 4.47 -54.95
CA SER A 779 -22.52 4.69 -54.29
C SER A 779 -21.34 4.40 -55.22
N VAL A 780 -20.39 5.32 -55.27
CA VAL A 780 -19.10 5.19 -55.98
C VAL A 780 -18.11 4.40 -55.13
N ASP A 781 -18.19 4.50 -53.79
CA ASP A 781 -17.34 3.72 -52.88
C ASP A 781 -17.73 2.22 -52.89
N PRO A 782 -16.82 1.30 -53.28
CA PRO A 782 -17.08 -0.15 -53.27
C PRO A 782 -17.37 -0.71 -51.87
N PHE A 783 -16.82 -0.13 -50.80
CA PHE A 783 -17.05 -0.61 -49.45
C PHE A 783 -18.47 -0.28 -48.97
N VAL A 784 -18.97 0.93 -49.28
CA VAL A 784 -20.37 1.31 -49.03
C VAL A 784 -21.32 0.40 -49.81
N ARG A 785 -21.02 0.10 -51.09
CA ARG A 785 -21.84 -0.83 -51.88
C ARG A 785 -21.89 -2.23 -51.26
N LYS A 786 -20.75 -2.74 -50.81
CA LYS A 786 -20.64 -4.05 -50.17
C LYS A 786 -21.46 -4.09 -48.88
N GLU A 787 -21.23 -3.14 -47.96
CA GLU A 787 -21.93 -3.08 -46.67
C GLU A 787 -23.46 -2.94 -46.85
N ALA A 788 -23.91 -2.10 -47.80
CA ALA A 788 -25.33 -1.94 -48.09
C ALA A 788 -25.98 -3.22 -48.65
N MET A 789 -25.24 -4.01 -49.45
CA MET A 789 -25.72 -5.30 -49.97
C MET A 789 -25.74 -6.39 -48.89
N GLU A 790 -24.76 -6.40 -47.99
CA GLU A 790 -24.74 -7.31 -46.83
C GLU A 790 -25.94 -7.03 -45.91
N ALA A 791 -26.16 -5.76 -45.56
CA ALA A 791 -27.33 -5.33 -44.78
C ALA A 791 -28.67 -5.65 -45.46
N LEU A 792 -28.75 -5.55 -46.79
CA LEU A 792 -29.93 -5.97 -47.55
C LEU A 792 -30.16 -7.50 -47.47
N GLY A 793 -29.08 -8.28 -47.43
CA GLY A 793 -29.11 -9.73 -47.20
C GLY A 793 -29.73 -10.06 -45.84
N GLU A 794 -29.29 -9.36 -44.78
CA GLU A 794 -29.82 -9.53 -43.42
C GLU A 794 -31.33 -9.24 -43.34
N ILE A 795 -31.81 -8.16 -43.97
CA ILE A 795 -33.26 -7.88 -44.04
C ILE A 795 -34.00 -9.03 -44.72
N THR A 796 -33.43 -9.57 -45.79
CA THR A 796 -34.07 -10.65 -46.56
C THR A 796 -34.18 -11.94 -45.74
N GLU A 797 -33.09 -12.32 -45.08
CA GLU A 797 -33.03 -13.48 -44.20
C GLU A 797 -33.99 -13.35 -43.00
N TRP A 798 -34.01 -12.18 -42.36
CA TRP A 798 -34.90 -11.93 -41.23
C TRP A 798 -36.37 -12.01 -41.66
N ARG A 799 -36.73 -11.43 -42.80
CA ARG A 799 -38.11 -11.48 -43.31
C ARG A 799 -38.54 -12.88 -43.70
N GLU A 800 -37.64 -13.71 -44.23
CA GLU A 800 -37.96 -15.10 -44.53
C GLU A 800 -38.13 -15.92 -43.26
N THR A 801 -37.25 -15.73 -42.28
CA THR A 801 -37.38 -16.33 -40.95
C THR A 801 -38.70 -15.92 -40.30
N ALA A 802 -39.05 -14.63 -40.29
CA ALA A 802 -40.32 -14.14 -39.76
C ALA A 802 -41.54 -14.77 -40.46
N ARG A 803 -41.47 -15.03 -41.77
CA ARG A 803 -42.53 -15.75 -42.50
C ARG A 803 -42.63 -17.21 -42.10
N ILE A 804 -41.50 -17.90 -41.91
CA ILE A 804 -41.47 -19.29 -41.46
C ILE A 804 -42.13 -19.39 -40.08
N TRP A 805 -41.77 -18.49 -39.16
CA TRP A 805 -42.34 -18.44 -37.81
C TRP A 805 -43.82 -18.07 -37.82
N SER A 806 -44.25 -17.09 -38.63
CA SER A 806 -45.67 -16.75 -38.79
C SER A 806 -46.47 -17.94 -39.31
N ARG A 807 -45.96 -18.66 -40.33
CA ARG A 807 -46.62 -19.87 -40.84
C ARG A 807 -46.67 -20.98 -39.81
N ALA A 808 -45.62 -21.16 -39.01
CA ALA A 808 -45.61 -22.13 -37.92
C ALA A 808 -46.62 -21.78 -36.82
N ALA A 809 -46.72 -20.50 -36.45
CA ALA A 809 -47.71 -20.02 -35.50
C ALA A 809 -49.14 -20.20 -36.03
N ASP A 810 -49.40 -19.82 -37.29
CA ASP A 810 -50.70 -20.03 -37.93
C ASP A 810 -51.05 -21.53 -38.02
N ALA A 811 -50.07 -22.38 -38.34
CA ALA A 811 -50.25 -23.83 -38.38
C ALA A 811 -50.56 -24.40 -36.99
N GLU A 812 -49.93 -23.86 -35.92
CA GLU A 812 -50.20 -24.28 -34.55
C GLU A 812 -51.61 -23.85 -34.09
N VAL A 813 -52.06 -22.66 -34.47
CA VAL A 813 -53.45 -22.22 -34.24
C VAL A 813 -54.43 -23.13 -34.98
N GLN A 814 -54.18 -23.42 -36.25
CA GLN A 814 -55.02 -24.35 -37.04
C GLN A 814 -55.01 -25.77 -36.45
N ARG A 815 -53.86 -26.25 -35.95
CA ARG A 815 -53.73 -27.52 -35.25
C ARG A 815 -54.56 -27.53 -33.97
N ALA A 816 -54.47 -26.48 -33.15
CA ALA A 816 -55.23 -26.36 -31.91
C ALA A 816 -56.76 -26.34 -32.17
N ASP A 817 -57.21 -25.60 -33.19
CA ASP A 817 -58.61 -25.57 -33.60
C ASP A 817 -59.09 -26.96 -34.07
N ALA A 818 -58.29 -27.66 -34.88
CA ALA A 818 -58.58 -29.02 -35.32
C ALA A 818 -58.63 -30.02 -34.14
N ILE A 819 -57.73 -29.89 -33.17
CA ILE A 819 -57.73 -30.73 -31.96
C ILE A 819 -59.00 -30.47 -31.15
N ALA A 820 -59.41 -29.21 -30.97
CA ALA A 820 -60.63 -28.86 -30.24
C ALA A 820 -61.89 -29.45 -30.93
N GLU A 821 -61.96 -29.38 -32.26
CA GLU A 821 -63.06 -29.99 -33.02
C GLU A 821 -63.09 -31.51 -32.87
N LEU A 822 -61.94 -32.18 -32.94
CA LEU A 822 -61.83 -33.63 -32.74
C LEU A 822 -62.21 -34.05 -31.32
N VAL A 823 -61.80 -33.28 -30.29
CA VAL A 823 -62.21 -33.53 -28.90
C VAL A 823 -63.72 -33.42 -28.76
N ALA A 824 -64.33 -32.37 -29.33
CA ALA A 824 -65.79 -32.20 -29.29
C ALA A 824 -66.54 -33.37 -29.94
N LEU A 825 -66.03 -33.90 -31.06
CA LEU A 825 -66.60 -35.08 -31.72
C LEU A 825 -66.45 -36.37 -30.88
N ILE A 826 -65.39 -36.50 -30.08
CA ILE A 826 -65.18 -37.66 -29.20
C ILE A 826 -66.09 -37.62 -27.99
N GLU A 827 -66.31 -36.43 -27.41
CA GLU A 827 -67.11 -36.24 -26.21
C GLU A 827 -68.62 -36.19 -26.47
N ASP A 828 -69.05 -35.96 -27.72
CA ASP A 828 -70.47 -36.00 -28.11
C ASP A 828 -71.01 -37.45 -28.16
N PRO A 829 -71.91 -37.84 -27.23
CA PRO A 829 -72.43 -39.20 -27.16
C PRO A 829 -73.40 -39.55 -28.30
N THR A 830 -73.82 -38.56 -29.11
CA THR A 830 -74.69 -38.79 -30.26
C THR A 830 -73.92 -39.23 -31.51
N GLN A 831 -72.59 -39.09 -31.50
CA GLN A 831 -71.72 -39.55 -32.59
C GLN A 831 -71.56 -41.07 -32.57
N SER A 832 -71.43 -41.67 -33.75
CA SER A 832 -71.20 -43.12 -33.88
C SER A 832 -69.85 -43.54 -33.28
N GLY A 833 -69.73 -44.81 -32.88
CA GLY A 833 -68.45 -45.39 -32.44
C GLY A 833 -67.33 -45.22 -33.48
N GLU A 834 -67.68 -45.30 -34.77
CA GLU A 834 -66.75 -45.10 -35.88
C GLU A 834 -66.21 -43.66 -35.95
N VAL A 835 -67.07 -42.64 -35.81
CA VAL A 835 -66.69 -41.21 -35.83
C VAL A 835 -65.80 -40.87 -34.65
N ARG A 836 -66.13 -41.39 -33.45
CA ARG A 836 -65.31 -41.20 -32.25
C ARG A 836 -63.96 -41.90 -32.36
N ALA A 837 -63.93 -43.13 -32.88
CA ALA A 837 -62.69 -43.86 -33.15
C ALA A 837 -61.82 -43.16 -34.22
N ALA A 838 -62.42 -42.61 -35.28
CA ALA A 838 -61.71 -41.83 -36.28
C ALA A 838 -61.12 -40.54 -35.69
N SER A 839 -61.88 -39.86 -34.82
CA SER A 839 -61.44 -38.63 -34.18
C SER A 839 -60.27 -38.86 -33.22
N ILE A 840 -60.28 -39.96 -32.45
CA ILE A 840 -59.14 -40.37 -31.61
C ILE A 840 -57.89 -40.66 -32.45
N ARG A 841 -58.03 -41.32 -33.61
CA ARG A 841 -56.91 -41.49 -34.54
C ARG A 841 -56.40 -40.13 -35.04
N GLY A 842 -57.32 -39.20 -35.35
CA GLY A 842 -57.01 -37.83 -35.72
C GLY A 842 -56.16 -37.10 -34.67
N LEU A 843 -56.48 -37.23 -33.38
CA LEU A 843 -55.65 -36.69 -32.29
C LEU A 843 -54.22 -37.26 -32.31
N GLY A 844 -54.07 -38.56 -32.56
CA GLY A 844 -52.75 -39.17 -32.74
C GLY A 844 -52.00 -38.71 -34.00
N LEU A 845 -52.71 -38.42 -35.10
CA LEU A 845 -52.10 -37.87 -36.32
C LEU A 845 -51.57 -36.45 -36.12
N LEU A 846 -52.29 -35.64 -35.34
CA LEU A 846 -51.91 -34.26 -35.00
C LEU A 846 -50.92 -34.18 -33.82
N ALA A 847 -50.43 -35.33 -33.34
CA ALA A 847 -49.56 -35.44 -32.18
C ALA A 847 -50.09 -34.67 -30.95
N ALA A 848 -51.41 -34.76 -30.69
CA ALA A 848 -52.10 -34.05 -29.60
C ALA A 848 -51.79 -34.65 -28.21
N ALA A 849 -50.55 -34.51 -27.75
CA ALA A 849 -50.08 -35.04 -26.46
C ALA A 849 -50.88 -34.49 -25.26
N GLU A 850 -51.40 -33.27 -25.36
CA GLU A 850 -52.28 -32.65 -24.38
C GLU A 850 -53.62 -33.41 -24.20
N GLN A 851 -54.04 -34.19 -25.20
CA GLN A 851 -55.24 -35.03 -25.16
C GLN A 851 -54.95 -36.48 -24.73
N LEU A 852 -53.75 -36.77 -24.21
CA LEU A 852 -53.40 -38.08 -23.68
C LEU A 852 -54.43 -38.66 -22.68
N PRO A 853 -55.00 -37.90 -21.72
CA PRO A 853 -56.02 -38.43 -20.83
C PRO A 853 -57.26 -38.94 -21.56
N LEU A 854 -57.68 -38.26 -22.63
CA LEU A 854 -58.83 -38.64 -23.45
C LEU A 854 -58.51 -39.86 -24.32
N ILE A 855 -57.30 -39.93 -24.87
CA ILE A 855 -56.79 -41.11 -25.59
C ILE A 855 -56.73 -42.33 -24.65
N ILE A 856 -56.20 -42.19 -23.43
CA ILE A 856 -56.11 -43.26 -22.43
C ILE A 856 -57.50 -43.75 -22.02
N ARG A 857 -58.47 -42.85 -21.82
CA ARG A 857 -59.88 -43.23 -21.58
C ARG A 857 -60.46 -44.09 -22.72
N GLY A 858 -60.08 -43.80 -23.96
CA GLY A 858 -60.45 -44.62 -25.12
C GLY A 858 -59.94 -46.07 -25.04
N ILE A 859 -58.79 -46.32 -24.41
CA ILE A 859 -58.24 -47.68 -24.22
C ILE A 859 -59.16 -48.53 -23.33
N THR A 860 -59.85 -47.90 -22.38
CA THR A 860 -60.78 -48.54 -21.45
C THR A 860 -62.22 -48.57 -21.93
N SER A 861 -62.51 -48.17 -23.19
CA SER A 861 -63.85 -48.19 -23.76
C SER A 861 -64.37 -49.62 -23.96
N ASP A 862 -65.67 -49.83 -23.74
CA ASP A 862 -66.37 -51.09 -24.07
C ASP A 862 -66.56 -51.29 -25.58
N GLU A 863 -66.30 -50.24 -26.38
CA GLU A 863 -66.37 -50.28 -27.85
C GLU A 863 -65.01 -50.66 -28.45
N PRO A 864 -64.89 -51.82 -29.14
CA PRO A 864 -63.60 -52.34 -29.61
C PRO A 864 -62.90 -51.43 -30.64
N GLU A 865 -63.68 -50.70 -31.44
CA GLU A 865 -63.15 -49.76 -32.44
C GLU A 865 -62.47 -48.55 -31.80
N ILE A 866 -63.03 -48.03 -30.70
CA ILE A 866 -62.48 -46.92 -29.92
C ILE A 866 -61.20 -47.36 -29.22
N GLN A 867 -61.19 -48.57 -28.64
CA GLN A 867 -60.00 -49.12 -28.00
C GLN A 867 -58.83 -49.31 -29.00
N ALA A 868 -59.12 -49.84 -30.19
CA ALA A 868 -58.10 -49.99 -31.24
C ALA A 868 -57.57 -48.64 -31.74
N ALA A 869 -58.44 -47.65 -31.92
CA ALA A 869 -58.06 -46.28 -32.28
C ALA A 869 -57.15 -45.62 -31.24
N ALA A 870 -57.49 -45.74 -29.95
CA ALA A 870 -56.72 -45.18 -28.86
C ALA A 870 -55.29 -45.73 -28.78
N ARG A 871 -55.11 -47.05 -28.96
CA ARG A 871 -53.78 -47.68 -29.00
C ARG A 871 -52.96 -47.20 -30.20
N ALA A 872 -53.59 -47.03 -31.36
CA ALA A 872 -52.93 -46.52 -32.56
C ALA A 872 -52.49 -45.05 -32.39
N ALA A 873 -53.34 -44.22 -31.76
CA ALA A 873 -53.01 -42.83 -31.45
C ALA A 873 -51.84 -42.74 -30.44
N LEU A 874 -51.83 -43.58 -29.41
CA LEU A 874 -50.75 -43.62 -28.42
C LEU A 874 -49.41 -44.03 -29.06
N ALA A 875 -49.40 -45.08 -29.89
CA ALA A 875 -48.20 -45.52 -30.60
C ALA A 875 -47.63 -44.43 -31.53
N ARG A 876 -48.50 -43.58 -32.11
CA ARG A 876 -48.07 -42.42 -32.91
C ARG A 876 -47.45 -41.33 -32.06
N LEU A 877 -48.02 -41.03 -30.89
CA LEU A 877 -47.47 -40.06 -29.96
C LEU A 877 -46.10 -40.50 -29.43
N GLU A 878 -45.91 -41.80 -29.15
CA GLU A 878 -44.61 -42.36 -28.78
C GLU A 878 -43.58 -42.19 -29.91
N GLN A 879 -43.95 -42.49 -31.16
CA GLN A 879 -43.06 -42.31 -32.31
C GLN A 879 -42.68 -40.85 -32.57
N GLU A 880 -43.58 -39.90 -32.30
CA GLU A 880 -43.30 -38.48 -32.46
C GLU A 880 -42.45 -37.92 -31.29
N ALA A 881 -42.58 -38.48 -30.08
CA ALA A 881 -41.73 -38.11 -28.95
C ALA A 881 -40.27 -38.58 -29.10
N ASP A 882 -40.03 -39.62 -29.89
CA ASP A 882 -38.69 -40.14 -30.21
C ASP A 882 -38.00 -39.37 -31.36
N ARG A 883 -38.72 -38.50 -32.08
CA ARG A 883 -38.21 -37.68 -33.20
C ARG A 883 -37.77 -36.31 -32.71
#